data_AF-A0A565AWF7-F1
#
_entry.id   AF-A0A565AWF7-F1
#
_cell.length_a   1.000
_cell.length_b   1.000
_cell.length_c   1.000
_cell.angle_alpha   90.00
_cell.angle_beta   90.00
_cell.angle_gamma   90.00
#
_symmetry.space_group_name_H-M   'P 1'
#
loop_
_entity.id
_entity.type
_entity.pdbx_description
1 polymer ?
#
loop_
_entity_poly.entity_id
_entity_poly.type
_entity_poly.pdbx_seq_one_letter_code
_entity_poly.pdbx_strand_id
1 'polypeptide(L)'
;METLKRSQPFQLQEEEEFIKDLKWDEPTPLLFIPILSNPKQARIGFGSSKLSHRRKQFSVFAVTEGEAKRTVPLKDYRNIGIMAHIDAGKTTTTERILYYTGRNYKIGEVHEGTATMDWMEQEQERGITITSAATTTFWDKHRINIIDTPGHVDFTLEVERALRVLDGAICLFDSVAGVEPQSETVWRQADKYGVPRICFVNKMDRLGANFFRTRDMIVTNLGAKPLVLQIPIGAEDTFKGVVDLVRMKAIVWSGEELGAKFDYEDIPEDLEDLAQEYRAAMMELIVDLDDEVMENYLEGVEPDEATVKRLVRKGTITGKFVPILCGSAFKNKGVQPLLDAVVDYLPSPVEVPPMNGSDPENPEISIIRKPDDDEPFAGLAFKIMSDPFVGSLTFVRVYSGKLTAGSYVLNANKGKKERIGRLLEMHANSREDVKVALTGDIVALAGLKDTITGETLSDPENPVVLERMDFPDPVIKVKIEPKTKADIDKMAVGLIKLAQEDPSFHFSRDEEMNQTVIEGMGELHLEIIVDRLKREFKVEANVGAPEVNYRESISKVSEVRYTHKKQSGGQGQFADVTVRFEPMEAGSGYEFKSEIKGGAVPREYIPGVMKGLEECMSTGVLAGFPVVDVRACLVDGSYHDVDSSVLAFQLAARGAFREGIRKAGPRILEPIMRVEVVTPEEHLGDVIGDLNSRRGQINSFGDKPGGLKVIDSLVPLAEMFQYVSTLRGMTKGRASYTMQLDKFDVVPQNIQNRIEAKDQEVAA
;
A
#
# COMPACT_ATOMS: atom_id res chain seq x y z
N MET A 1 36.90 -20.74 50.51
CA MET A 1 38.14 -19.95 50.62
C MET A 1 37.91 -18.73 49.74
N GLU A 2 37.51 -17.62 50.34
CA GLU A 2 38.41 -16.49 50.70
C GLU A 2 38.94 -15.80 49.43
N THR A 3 38.70 -14.51 49.15
CA THR A 3 38.18 -13.40 49.99
C THR A 3 37.48 -12.33 49.08
N LEU A 4 37.02 -11.14 49.46
CA LEU A 4 37.35 -10.26 50.61
C LEU A 4 36.13 -9.48 51.20
N LYS A 5 35.97 -8.18 50.91
CA LYS A 5 35.04 -7.20 51.54
C LYS A 5 34.64 -6.14 50.49
N ARG A 6 33.37 -5.76 50.31
CA ARG A 6 32.47 -4.91 51.15
C ARG A 6 32.81 -3.41 51.17
N SER A 7 31.95 -2.61 50.54
CA SER A 7 31.61 -1.22 50.89
C SER A 7 30.12 -0.98 50.58
N GLN A 8 29.47 -0.07 51.31
CA GLN A 8 28.01 0.16 51.31
C GLN A 8 27.63 1.50 50.62
N PRO A 9 26.34 1.74 50.32
CA PRO A 9 25.91 2.82 49.41
C PRO A 9 25.80 4.20 50.06
N PHE A 10 25.80 5.24 49.23
CA PHE A 10 25.51 6.62 49.64
C PHE A 10 24.04 6.98 49.41
N GLN A 11 23.49 7.79 50.32
CA GLN A 11 22.12 8.30 50.27
C GLN A 11 22.02 9.60 49.46
N LEU A 12 20.85 9.84 48.87
CA LEU A 12 20.45 11.15 48.34
C LEU A 12 19.84 11.98 49.48
N GLN A 13 20.27 13.23 49.63
CA GLN A 13 19.62 14.23 50.47
C GLN A 13 19.84 15.65 49.90
N GLU A 14 18.79 16.45 50.00
CA GLU A 14 18.77 17.93 50.05
C GLU A 14 19.23 18.75 48.82
N GLU A 15 18.23 19.33 48.14
CA GLU A 15 18.20 20.76 47.76
C GLU A 15 16.73 21.26 47.76
N GLU A 16 16.20 21.57 48.96
CA GLU A 16 15.26 22.69 49.14
C GLU A 16 16.15 23.93 49.45
N GLU A 17 15.84 25.18 49.09
CA GLU A 17 14.65 25.96 49.46
C GLU A 17 14.57 27.26 48.60
N PHE A 18 13.64 28.19 48.93
CA PHE A 18 13.41 29.52 48.31
C PHE A 18 12.72 29.53 46.91
N ILE A 19 11.54 30.14 46.68
CA ILE A 19 10.67 31.02 47.48
C ILE A 19 9.18 30.69 47.24
N LYS A 20 8.36 30.80 48.31
CA LYS A 20 6.89 30.84 48.27
C LYS A 20 6.41 32.25 47.90
N ASP A 21 5.37 32.39 47.06
CA ASP A 21 4.22 33.31 47.29
C ASP A 21 3.33 33.46 46.03
N LEU A 22 2.17 32.80 45.99
CA LEU A 22 0.86 33.44 46.19
C LEU A 22 -0.28 32.40 46.23
N LYS A 23 -1.40 32.76 46.87
CA LYS A 23 -2.55 31.87 47.13
C LYS A 23 -3.57 31.83 45.99
N TRP A 24 -4.32 30.74 45.96
CA TRP A 24 -5.62 30.62 45.29
C TRP A 24 -6.74 31.22 46.18
N ASP A 25 -7.78 31.77 45.56
CA ASP A 25 -9.11 31.99 46.15
C ASP A 25 -10.20 32.01 45.02
N GLU A 26 -11.47 31.90 45.41
CA GLU A 26 -12.57 31.26 44.65
C GLU A 26 -13.56 32.20 43.85
N PRO A 27 -14.60 31.68 43.12
CA PRO A 27 -15.16 32.32 41.90
C PRO A 27 -16.60 32.93 41.95
N THR A 28 -17.14 33.29 40.76
CA THR A 28 -18.54 33.67 40.37
C THR A 28 -18.96 35.16 40.46
N PRO A 29 -20.08 35.66 39.85
CA PRO A 29 -21.16 34.99 39.06
C PRO A 29 -21.65 35.66 37.73
N LEU A 30 -22.72 35.07 37.17
CA LEU A 30 -23.44 35.32 35.89
C LEU A 30 -24.16 36.69 35.70
N LEU A 31 -24.42 37.06 34.43
CA LEU A 31 -25.66 37.75 33.97
C LEU A 31 -25.90 37.62 32.44
N PHE A 32 -27.13 37.90 31.95
CA PHE A 32 -27.69 37.36 30.69
C PHE A 32 -28.56 38.39 29.89
N ILE A 33 -28.34 38.52 28.55
CA ILE A 33 -29.20 39.12 27.45
C ILE A 33 -29.77 40.58 27.57
N PRO A 34 -30.41 41.23 26.53
CA PRO A 34 -30.35 41.10 25.05
C PRO A 34 -30.27 42.43 24.19
N ILE A 35 -29.78 42.31 22.94
CA ILE A 35 -30.18 42.92 21.61
C ILE A 35 -30.87 44.32 21.53
N LEU A 36 -30.30 45.29 20.75
CA LEU A 36 -30.89 45.95 19.53
C LEU A 36 -30.21 47.23 18.98
N SER A 37 -30.23 47.35 17.64
CA SER A 37 -30.26 48.56 16.78
C SER A 37 -29.07 49.53 16.58
N ASN A 38 -28.75 49.72 15.29
CA ASN A 38 -27.87 50.68 14.57
C ASN A 38 -28.56 52.08 14.42
N PRO A 39 -28.05 53.09 13.66
CA PRO A 39 -26.71 53.71 13.48
C PRO A 39 -26.70 55.27 13.62
N LYS A 40 -25.52 55.94 13.60
CA LYS A 40 -25.14 57.07 12.67
C LYS A 40 -23.96 58.01 13.10
N GLN A 41 -22.97 58.11 12.18
CA GLN A 41 -22.29 59.32 11.64
C GLN A 41 -21.31 60.23 12.45
N ALA A 42 -20.34 60.77 11.68
CA ALA A 42 -19.37 61.89 11.88
C ALA A 42 -18.10 61.60 12.73
N ARG A 43 -16.86 61.65 12.20
CA ARG A 43 -16.02 62.81 11.74
C ARG A 43 -15.61 63.74 12.92
N ILE A 44 -14.36 64.15 13.18
CA ILE A 44 -13.02 64.16 12.50
C ILE A 44 -11.91 64.19 13.59
N GLY A 45 -10.67 63.74 13.28
CA GLY A 45 -9.49 64.06 14.13
C GLY A 45 -8.16 63.56 13.54
N PHE A 46 -7.24 64.48 13.21
CA PHE A 46 -5.90 64.17 12.68
C PHE A 46 -4.90 63.81 13.78
N GLY A 47 -3.99 62.86 13.51
CA GLY A 47 -2.85 62.55 14.39
C GLY A 47 -1.87 61.56 13.75
N SER A 48 -0.73 62.04 13.27
CA SER A 48 0.28 61.23 12.57
C SER A 48 1.30 60.59 13.52
N SER A 49 1.61 59.30 13.36
CA SER A 49 2.90 58.85 12.81
C SER A 49 3.25 57.36 13.01
N LYS A 50 3.87 56.80 11.96
CA LYS A 50 4.84 55.67 11.92
C LYS A 50 4.39 54.20 12.13
N LEU A 51 5.12 53.34 11.41
CA LEU A 51 5.27 51.87 11.50
C LEU A 51 4.11 51.01 10.96
N SER A 52 4.11 50.86 9.63
CA SER A 52 3.27 49.88 8.91
C SER A 52 3.85 48.47 8.99
N HIS A 53 3.43 47.67 9.98
CA HIS A 53 3.47 46.21 9.84
C HIS A 53 2.25 45.75 9.05
N ARG A 54 2.49 45.29 7.82
CA ARG A 54 1.45 44.87 6.87
C ARG A 54 0.94 43.46 7.21
N ARG A 55 0.24 43.30 8.34
CA ARG A 55 -0.55 42.09 8.63
C ARG A 55 -1.60 41.92 7.52
N LYS A 56 -1.42 40.94 6.64
CA LYS A 56 -2.50 40.44 5.78
C LYS A 56 -3.54 39.80 6.68
N GLN A 57 -4.63 40.52 6.93
CA GLN A 57 -5.73 40.05 7.75
C GLN A 57 -6.61 39.12 6.90
N PHE A 58 -6.41 37.81 7.03
CA PHE A 58 -7.35 36.83 6.48
C PHE A 58 -8.70 37.02 7.15
N SER A 59 -9.69 37.49 6.40
CA SER A 59 -11.06 37.63 6.87
C SER A 59 -11.71 36.25 6.92
N VAL A 60 -11.89 35.72 8.13
CA VAL A 60 -12.71 34.54 8.38
C VAL A 60 -14.17 34.90 8.05
N PHE A 61 -14.65 34.44 6.89
CA PHE A 61 -16.05 34.60 6.52
C PHE A 61 -16.88 33.56 7.28
N ALA A 62 -17.74 34.02 8.20
CA ALA A 62 -18.72 33.17 8.85
C ALA A 62 -19.79 32.75 7.82
N VAL A 63 -19.82 31.46 7.49
CA VAL A 63 -20.80 30.89 6.56
C VAL A 63 -22.13 30.71 7.28
N THR A 64 -23.15 31.45 6.84
CA THR A 64 -24.56 31.20 7.19
C THR A 64 -25.11 29.99 6.44
N GLU A 65 -26.08 29.30 7.03
CA GLU A 65 -26.69 28.09 6.46
C GLU A 65 -27.32 28.36 5.08
N GLY A 66 -26.72 27.74 4.06
CA GLY A 66 -27.10 27.79 2.66
C GLY A 66 -26.23 26.79 1.90
N GLU A 67 -26.77 26.23 0.81
CA GLU A 67 -26.18 25.16 -0.02
C GLU A 67 -24.65 25.18 -0.09
N ALA A 68 -24.03 24.02 0.17
CA ALA A 68 -22.58 23.84 0.18
C ALA A 68 -21.98 24.03 -1.23
N LYS A 69 -21.77 25.29 -1.62
CA LYS A 69 -21.14 25.64 -2.89
C LYS A 69 -19.68 25.22 -2.88
N ARG A 70 -19.33 24.38 -3.85
CA ARG A 70 -17.95 24.02 -4.22
C ARG A 70 -17.07 25.28 -4.27
N THR A 71 -16.05 25.33 -3.41
CA THR A 71 -15.17 26.50 -3.22
C THR A 71 -14.15 26.68 -4.36
N VAL A 72 -13.66 25.56 -4.89
CA VAL A 72 -12.73 25.47 -6.03
C VAL A 72 -13.38 24.58 -7.10
N PRO A 73 -13.50 24.99 -8.37
CA PRO A 73 -14.09 24.18 -9.44
C PRO A 73 -13.37 22.84 -9.62
N LEU A 74 -14.08 21.78 -10.06
CA LEU A 74 -13.49 20.44 -10.18
C LEU A 74 -12.34 20.37 -11.19
N LYS A 75 -12.40 21.15 -12.28
CA LYS A 75 -11.30 21.35 -13.23
C LYS A 75 -10.02 21.93 -12.61
N ASP A 76 -10.15 22.58 -11.45
CA ASP A 76 -9.05 23.25 -10.75
C ASP A 76 -8.53 22.37 -9.57
N TYR A 77 -8.86 21.07 -9.57
CA TYR A 77 -8.32 20.06 -8.64
C TYR A 77 -7.13 19.32 -9.26
N ARG A 78 -6.15 18.94 -8.45
CA ARG A 78 -5.04 18.04 -8.81
C ARG A 78 -4.88 17.00 -7.70
N ASN A 79 -5.28 15.76 -7.94
CA ASN A 79 -5.01 14.64 -7.04
C ASN A 79 -3.70 13.98 -7.48
N ILE A 80 -2.60 14.27 -6.76
CA ILE A 80 -1.25 13.89 -7.18
C ILE A 80 -0.52 12.98 -6.19
N GLY A 81 0.16 11.97 -6.73
CA GLY A 81 1.13 11.17 -5.97
C GLY A 81 2.54 11.71 -6.12
N ILE A 82 3.36 11.52 -5.11
CA ILE A 82 4.80 11.71 -5.22
C ILE A 82 5.45 10.32 -5.16
N MET A 83 6.01 9.86 -6.27
CA MET A 83 6.60 8.53 -6.43
C MET A 83 8.12 8.64 -6.61
N ALA A 84 8.90 7.76 -5.97
CA ALA A 84 10.36 7.77 -6.10
C ALA A 84 11.01 6.48 -5.58
N HIS A 85 12.28 6.26 -5.93
CA HIS A 85 13.15 5.32 -5.20
C HIS A 85 13.52 5.85 -3.80
N ILE A 86 14.13 4.97 -3.00
CA ILE A 86 14.62 5.30 -1.65
C ILE A 86 15.66 6.42 -1.74
N ASP A 87 15.64 7.36 -0.80
CA ASP A 87 16.55 8.53 -0.75
C ASP A 87 16.46 9.51 -1.95
N ALA A 88 15.60 9.34 -2.96
CA ALA A 88 15.41 10.31 -4.06
C ALA A 88 14.93 11.72 -3.62
N GLY A 89 14.74 11.96 -2.31
CA GLY A 89 14.27 13.22 -1.75
C GLY A 89 12.75 13.41 -1.85
N LYS A 90 11.98 12.32 -1.87
CA LYS A 90 10.51 12.29 -1.94
C LYS A 90 9.87 13.13 -0.82
N THR A 91 9.97 12.68 0.45
CA THR A 91 9.42 13.40 1.61
C THR A 91 9.97 14.83 1.70
N THR A 92 11.26 15.03 1.43
CA THR A 92 11.88 16.37 1.39
C THR A 92 11.18 17.30 0.39
N THR A 93 10.80 16.79 -0.79
CA THR A 93 10.06 17.55 -1.81
C THR A 93 8.63 17.82 -1.35
N THR A 94 7.97 16.86 -0.71
CA THR A 94 6.65 17.04 -0.07
C THR A 94 6.67 18.15 0.98
N GLU A 95 7.67 18.17 1.87
CA GLU A 95 7.84 19.22 2.89
C GLU A 95 8.08 20.61 2.27
N ARG A 96 8.91 20.71 1.22
CA ARG A 96 9.10 21.99 0.51
C ARG A 96 7.80 22.44 -0.16
N ILE A 97 7.03 21.54 -0.76
CA ILE A 97 5.71 21.86 -1.34
C ILE A 97 4.78 22.44 -0.26
N LEU A 98 4.65 21.77 0.90
CA LEU A 98 3.82 22.23 2.02
C LEU A 98 4.24 23.60 2.58
N TYR A 99 5.54 23.91 2.53
CA TYR A 99 6.07 25.22 2.91
C TYR A 99 5.74 26.31 1.89
N TYR A 100 5.99 26.10 0.60
CA TYR A 100 5.76 27.13 -0.43
C TYR A 100 4.29 27.47 -0.63
N THR A 101 3.40 26.50 -0.49
CA THR A 101 1.94 26.73 -0.49
C THR A 101 1.44 27.38 0.81
N GLY A 102 2.31 27.59 1.80
CA GLY A 102 2.00 28.25 3.06
C GLY A 102 1.17 27.40 4.03
N ARG A 103 1.09 26.08 3.83
CA ARG A 103 0.39 25.17 4.75
C ARG A 103 1.23 24.91 6.01
N ASN A 104 2.54 24.74 5.85
CA ASN A 104 3.51 24.62 6.93
C ASN A 104 4.35 25.89 7.08
N TYR A 105 4.44 26.43 8.31
CA TYR A 105 5.24 27.62 8.63
C TYR A 105 6.69 27.31 9.04
N LYS A 106 7.02 26.03 9.17
CA LYS A 106 8.38 25.49 9.40
C LYS A 106 8.60 24.36 8.40
N ILE A 107 9.84 24.12 8.02
CA ILE A 107 10.21 22.98 7.19
C ILE A 107 10.71 21.87 8.11
N GLY A 108 10.20 20.65 7.92
CA GLY A 108 10.75 19.46 8.53
C GLY A 108 11.90 18.90 7.69
N GLU A 109 12.96 18.41 8.34
CA GLU A 109 14.05 17.69 7.69
C GLU A 109 14.01 16.21 8.07
N VAL A 110 14.01 15.34 7.06
CA VAL A 110 13.93 13.87 7.24
C VAL A 110 15.11 13.35 8.06
N HIS A 111 16.32 13.86 7.79
CA HIS A 111 17.55 13.46 8.50
C HIS A 111 17.59 13.89 9.97
N GLU A 112 16.77 14.87 10.37
CA GLU A 112 16.63 15.30 11.77
C GLU A 112 15.39 14.69 12.46
N GLY A 113 14.63 13.85 11.76
CA GLY A 113 13.35 13.29 12.27
C GLY A 113 12.24 14.34 12.44
N THR A 114 12.37 15.52 11.81
CA THR A 114 11.41 16.63 11.98
C THR A 114 10.41 16.75 10.82
N ALA A 115 10.44 15.83 9.85
CA ALA A 115 9.46 15.75 8.76
C ALA A 115 8.03 15.59 9.30
N THR A 116 7.09 16.32 8.69
CA THR A 116 5.67 16.31 9.04
C THR A 116 4.97 15.07 8.47
N MET A 117 5.41 14.61 7.29
CA MET A 117 4.79 13.51 6.55
C MET A 117 5.20 12.12 7.05
N ASP A 118 6.47 11.93 7.40
CA ASP A 118 6.98 10.70 8.04
C ASP A 118 6.69 10.80 9.56
N TRP A 119 5.44 10.54 9.94
CA TRP A 119 4.92 10.76 11.31
C TRP A 119 5.10 9.56 12.25
N MET A 120 5.36 8.36 11.71
CA MET A 120 5.64 7.19 12.53
C MET A 120 7.10 7.21 13.02
N GLU A 121 7.31 6.81 14.27
CA GLU A 121 8.66 6.71 14.87
C GLU A 121 9.57 5.76 14.04
N GLN A 122 8.99 4.69 13.47
CA GLN A 122 9.70 3.76 12.58
C GLN A 122 10.13 4.40 11.24
N GLU A 123 9.35 5.34 10.71
CA GLU A 123 9.70 6.05 9.47
C GLU A 123 10.89 6.99 9.71
N GLN A 124 10.88 7.68 10.86
CA GLN A 124 11.94 8.58 11.31
C GLN A 124 13.24 7.81 11.67
N GLU A 125 13.14 6.69 12.40
CA GLU A 125 14.30 5.85 12.75
C GLU A 125 14.98 5.22 11.53
N ARG A 126 14.21 4.81 10.52
CA ARG A 126 14.72 4.11 9.32
C ARG A 126 14.98 5.03 8.13
N GLY A 127 14.51 6.28 8.17
CA GLY A 127 14.61 7.24 7.06
C GLY A 127 13.82 6.81 5.81
N ILE A 128 12.73 6.06 5.97
CA ILE A 128 11.87 5.58 4.88
C ILE A 128 10.39 5.80 5.21
N THR A 129 9.62 6.24 4.23
CA THR A 129 8.14 6.27 4.34
C THR A 129 7.58 4.85 4.24
N ILE A 130 6.76 4.47 5.21
CA ILE A 130 6.15 3.14 5.37
C ILE A 130 4.67 3.21 4.98
N THR A 131 3.94 4.25 5.40
CA THR A 131 2.52 4.42 5.08
C THR A 131 2.24 5.65 4.23
N SER A 132 1.20 5.60 3.40
CA SER A 132 0.88 6.73 2.52
C SER A 132 0.27 7.91 3.29
N ALA A 133 0.86 9.10 3.20
CA ALA A 133 0.36 10.28 3.92
C ALA A 133 -0.43 11.19 2.96
N ALA A 134 -1.69 11.48 3.29
CA ALA A 134 -2.55 12.36 2.50
C ALA A 134 -2.61 13.77 3.11
N THR A 135 -2.54 14.80 2.26
CA THR A 135 -2.63 16.21 2.69
C THR A 135 -3.15 17.11 1.56
N THR A 136 -4.09 18.00 1.88
CA THR A 136 -4.56 19.03 0.94
C THR A 136 -3.78 20.34 1.10
N THR A 137 -3.49 20.98 -0.03
CA THR A 137 -2.90 22.31 -0.09
C THR A 137 -3.41 23.12 -1.30
N PHE A 138 -2.98 24.38 -1.44
CA PHE A 138 -3.46 25.30 -2.48
C PHE A 138 -2.29 26.02 -3.18
N TRP A 139 -2.32 26.05 -4.51
CA TRP A 139 -1.35 26.76 -5.37
C TRP A 139 -2.07 27.39 -6.56
N ASP A 140 -1.74 28.63 -6.94
CA ASP A 140 -2.48 29.48 -7.89
C ASP A 140 -4.00 29.19 -8.02
N LYS A 141 -4.72 29.31 -6.90
CA LYS A 141 -6.18 29.07 -6.78
C LYS A 141 -6.66 27.63 -7.03
N HIS A 142 -5.77 26.71 -7.39
CA HIS A 142 -6.05 25.28 -7.52
C HIS A 142 -5.97 24.58 -6.16
N ARG A 143 -6.75 23.51 -6.00
CA ARG A 143 -6.65 22.59 -4.86
C ARG A 143 -5.75 21.42 -5.26
N ILE A 144 -4.68 21.20 -4.50
CA ILE A 144 -3.75 20.08 -4.72
C ILE A 144 -3.89 19.14 -3.53
N ASN A 145 -4.41 17.94 -3.79
CA ASN A 145 -4.46 16.85 -2.82
C ASN A 145 -3.25 15.95 -3.09
N ILE A 146 -2.33 15.84 -2.13
CA ILE A 146 -1.07 15.12 -2.27
C ILE A 146 -1.17 13.81 -1.49
N ILE A 147 -0.78 12.70 -2.13
CA ILE A 147 -0.49 11.44 -1.46
C ILE A 147 1.01 11.16 -1.57
N ASP A 148 1.70 11.14 -0.43
CA ASP A 148 3.11 10.76 -0.39
C ASP A 148 3.22 9.23 -0.30
N THR A 149 3.89 8.57 -1.26
CA THR A 149 3.84 7.10 -1.40
C THR A 149 5.12 6.42 -0.90
N PRO A 150 5.08 5.20 -0.33
CA PRO A 150 6.30 4.47 0.01
C PRO A 150 7.24 4.28 -1.19
N GLY A 151 8.55 4.33 -0.93
CA GLY A 151 9.58 4.08 -1.96
C GLY A 151 10.19 2.68 -1.91
N HIS A 152 9.72 1.83 -0.97
CA HIS A 152 10.26 0.50 -0.71
C HIS A 152 9.39 -0.60 -1.33
N VAL A 153 10.03 -1.62 -1.92
CA VAL A 153 9.35 -2.71 -2.65
C VAL A 153 8.41 -3.55 -1.78
N ASP A 154 8.72 -3.70 -0.49
CA ASP A 154 7.88 -4.47 0.44
C ASP A 154 6.56 -3.76 0.79
N PHE A 155 6.42 -2.47 0.41
CA PHE A 155 5.18 -1.70 0.48
C PHE A 155 4.56 -1.43 -0.90
N THR A 156 4.90 -2.26 -1.90
CA THR A 156 4.33 -2.22 -3.26
C THR A 156 2.80 -2.14 -3.26
N LEU A 157 2.12 -2.77 -2.32
CA LEU A 157 0.66 -2.72 -2.21
C LEU A 157 0.14 -1.34 -1.76
N GLU A 158 0.84 -0.64 -0.87
CA GLU A 158 0.51 0.74 -0.48
C GLU A 158 0.75 1.72 -1.65
N VAL A 159 1.75 1.42 -2.49
CA VAL A 159 2.00 2.14 -3.75
C VAL A 159 0.89 1.87 -4.78
N GLU A 160 0.43 0.63 -4.96
CA GLU A 160 -0.71 0.33 -5.85
C GLU A 160 -2.01 1.00 -5.36
N ARG A 161 -2.29 0.96 -4.05
CA ARG A 161 -3.42 1.67 -3.43
C ARG A 161 -3.38 3.16 -3.74
N ALA A 162 -2.23 3.80 -3.54
CA ALA A 162 -2.06 5.20 -3.83
C ALA A 162 -2.25 5.49 -5.33
N LEU A 163 -1.50 4.83 -6.22
CA LEU A 163 -1.57 5.05 -7.67
C LEU A 163 -2.99 4.88 -8.22
N ARG A 164 -3.77 3.93 -7.69
CA ARG A 164 -5.17 3.73 -8.10
C ARG A 164 -6.11 4.88 -7.72
N VAL A 165 -5.84 5.60 -6.64
CA VAL A 165 -6.64 6.77 -6.22
C VAL A 165 -6.08 8.11 -6.66
N LEU A 166 -5.10 8.14 -7.56
CA LEU A 166 -4.51 9.37 -8.06
C LEU A 166 -4.99 9.70 -9.47
N ASP A 167 -4.97 10.99 -9.82
CA ASP A 167 -5.25 11.45 -11.18
C ASP A 167 -3.96 11.71 -11.96
N GLY A 168 -2.89 12.11 -11.27
CA GLY A 168 -1.55 12.19 -11.84
C GLY A 168 -0.47 11.96 -10.79
N ALA A 169 0.80 12.02 -11.19
CA ALA A 169 1.90 11.83 -10.28
C ALA A 169 3.20 12.57 -10.67
N ILE A 170 4.05 12.83 -9.67
CA ILE A 170 5.40 13.34 -9.81
C ILE A 170 6.36 12.18 -9.59
N CYS A 171 7.16 11.82 -10.60
CA CYS A 171 8.19 10.80 -10.52
C CYS A 171 9.55 11.44 -10.26
N LEU A 172 10.11 11.23 -9.06
CA LEU A 172 11.41 11.79 -8.70
C LEU A 172 12.55 10.84 -9.04
N PHE A 173 13.60 11.42 -9.59
CA PHE A 173 14.87 10.76 -9.84
C PHE A 173 15.99 11.54 -9.15
N ASP A 174 16.92 10.83 -8.51
CA ASP A 174 18.17 11.43 -8.04
C ASP A 174 19.07 11.72 -9.26
N SER A 175 19.52 12.96 -9.44
CA SER A 175 20.41 13.34 -10.55
C SER A 175 21.77 12.64 -10.56
N VAL A 176 22.21 12.04 -9.44
CA VAL A 176 23.49 11.32 -9.30
C VAL A 176 23.32 9.83 -9.63
N ALA A 177 22.22 9.21 -9.20
CA ALA A 177 21.91 7.79 -9.46
C ALA A 177 21.20 7.58 -10.81
N GLY A 178 20.32 8.51 -11.19
CA GLY A 178 19.48 8.46 -12.38
C GLY A 178 18.24 7.58 -12.19
N VAL A 179 17.94 6.73 -13.18
CA VAL A 179 16.90 5.71 -13.04
C VAL A 179 17.42 4.55 -12.20
N GLU A 180 16.92 4.44 -10.98
CA GLU A 180 17.16 3.29 -10.10
C GLU A 180 16.13 2.16 -10.32
N PRO A 181 16.45 0.91 -9.95
CA PRO A 181 15.59 -0.27 -10.15
C PRO A 181 14.20 -0.17 -9.52
N GLN A 182 14.13 0.45 -8.34
CA GLN A 182 12.89 0.71 -7.62
C GLN A 182 12.04 1.74 -8.39
N SER A 183 12.67 2.71 -9.05
CA SER A 183 11.99 3.65 -9.97
C SER A 183 11.35 2.91 -11.13
N GLU A 184 12.05 1.93 -11.75
CA GLU A 184 11.46 1.10 -12.80
C GLU A 184 10.24 0.31 -12.31
N THR A 185 10.30 -0.22 -11.09
CA THR A 185 9.21 -0.98 -10.48
C THR A 185 7.96 -0.10 -10.29
N VAL A 186 8.11 1.08 -9.67
CA VAL A 186 7.00 2.01 -9.43
C VAL A 186 6.49 2.65 -10.73
N TRP A 187 7.37 2.87 -11.72
CA TRP A 187 6.99 3.31 -13.06
C TRP A 187 6.07 2.30 -13.76
N ARG A 188 6.40 1.00 -13.71
CA ARG A 188 5.55 -0.07 -14.26
C ARG A 188 4.20 -0.16 -13.55
N GLN A 189 4.13 0.12 -12.24
CA GLN A 189 2.86 0.22 -11.52
C GLN A 189 2.04 1.44 -11.98
N ALA A 190 2.68 2.58 -12.25
CA ALA A 190 2.00 3.74 -12.83
C ALA A 190 1.51 3.48 -14.27
N ASP A 191 2.23 2.68 -15.06
CA ASP A 191 1.80 2.22 -16.40
C ASP A 191 0.60 1.27 -16.33
N LYS A 192 0.58 0.30 -15.40
CA LYS A 192 -0.54 -0.62 -15.14
C LYS A 192 -1.86 0.14 -14.91
N TYR A 193 -1.81 1.26 -14.20
CA TYR A 193 -2.97 2.11 -13.91
C TYR A 193 -3.14 3.29 -14.88
N GLY A 194 -2.29 3.42 -15.90
CA GLY A 194 -2.37 4.47 -16.91
C GLY A 194 -2.17 5.90 -16.36
N VAL A 195 -1.51 6.07 -15.21
CA VAL A 195 -1.42 7.35 -14.49
C VAL A 195 -0.52 8.35 -15.23
N PRO A 196 -1.06 9.50 -15.68
CA PRO A 196 -0.28 10.60 -16.25
C PRO A 196 0.73 11.14 -15.24
N ARG A 197 1.93 11.48 -15.70
CA ARG A 197 3.02 11.86 -14.79
C ARG A 197 3.96 12.92 -15.36
N ILE A 198 4.70 13.55 -14.46
CA ILE A 198 5.85 14.43 -14.77
C ILE A 198 7.08 13.92 -14.02
N CYS A 199 8.26 14.02 -14.63
CA CYS A 199 9.53 13.67 -14.00
C CYS A 199 10.17 14.91 -13.35
N PHE A 200 10.70 14.75 -12.13
CA PHE A 200 11.50 15.76 -11.46
C PHE A 200 12.87 15.19 -11.11
N VAL A 201 13.90 15.68 -11.80
CA VAL A 201 15.30 15.32 -11.54
C VAL A 201 15.81 16.16 -10.37
N ASN A 202 15.84 15.55 -9.19
CA ASN A 202 16.15 16.16 -7.90
C ASN A 202 17.64 16.05 -7.56
N LYS A 203 18.04 16.69 -6.45
CA LYS A 203 19.41 16.71 -5.93
C LYS A 203 20.46 17.26 -6.91
N MET A 204 20.09 18.20 -7.79
CA MET A 204 21.02 18.83 -8.75
C MET A 204 22.22 19.55 -8.09
N ASP A 205 22.19 19.74 -6.77
CA ASP A 205 23.25 20.27 -5.92
C ASP A 205 24.32 19.23 -5.50
N ARG A 206 24.12 17.93 -5.77
CA ARG A 206 25.05 16.87 -5.35
C ARG A 206 26.21 16.68 -6.33
N LEU A 207 27.36 16.28 -5.79
CA LEU A 207 28.55 15.92 -6.58
C LEU A 207 28.23 14.71 -7.47
N GLY A 208 28.48 14.82 -8.77
CA GLY A 208 28.07 13.85 -9.79
C GLY A 208 26.67 14.06 -10.39
N ALA A 209 25.95 15.15 -10.03
CA ALA A 209 24.63 15.46 -10.57
C ALA A 209 24.66 15.65 -12.09
N ASN A 210 23.90 14.82 -12.82
CA ASN A 210 23.83 14.91 -14.28
C ASN A 210 22.39 14.73 -14.79
N PHE A 211 21.80 15.85 -15.19
CA PHE A 211 20.45 15.93 -15.76
C PHE A 211 20.32 15.13 -17.06
N PHE A 212 21.22 15.36 -18.02
CA PHE A 212 21.16 14.74 -19.35
C PHE A 212 21.32 13.22 -19.27
N ARG A 213 22.27 12.73 -18.45
CA ARG A 213 22.41 11.29 -18.19
C ARG A 213 21.15 10.69 -17.58
N THR A 214 20.49 11.41 -16.67
CA THR A 214 19.22 10.95 -16.07
C THR A 214 18.10 10.91 -17.11
N ARG A 215 18.00 11.92 -17.98
CA ARG A 215 17.09 11.94 -19.14
C ARG A 215 17.35 10.76 -20.08
N ASP A 216 18.61 10.45 -20.37
CA ASP A 216 18.97 9.33 -21.25
C ASP A 216 18.64 7.98 -20.62
N MET A 217 18.86 7.83 -19.30
CA MET A 217 18.43 6.64 -18.55
C MET A 217 16.90 6.48 -18.56
N ILE A 218 16.11 7.56 -18.53
CA ILE A 218 14.65 7.51 -18.68
C ILE A 218 14.25 6.95 -20.07
N VAL A 219 15.02 7.24 -21.13
CA VAL A 219 14.81 6.62 -22.44
C VAL A 219 15.22 5.15 -22.43
N THR A 220 16.43 4.83 -21.97
CA THR A 220 16.99 3.47 -22.11
C THR A 220 16.33 2.45 -21.19
N ASN A 221 16.09 2.80 -19.93
CA ASN A 221 15.59 1.86 -18.91
C ASN A 221 14.06 1.79 -18.86
N LEU A 222 13.38 2.93 -19.00
CA LEU A 222 11.92 3.00 -18.87
C LEU A 222 11.19 2.91 -20.23
N GLY A 223 11.93 3.04 -21.35
CA GLY A 223 11.34 3.11 -22.69
C GLY A 223 10.46 4.36 -22.91
N ALA A 224 10.58 5.37 -22.04
CA ALA A 224 9.74 6.55 -22.05
C ALA A 224 10.25 7.60 -23.05
N LYS A 225 9.33 8.44 -23.55
CA LYS A 225 9.67 9.63 -24.37
C LYS A 225 9.73 10.88 -23.49
N PRO A 226 10.92 11.39 -23.12
CA PRO A 226 11.04 12.57 -22.29
C PRO A 226 10.78 13.85 -23.10
N LEU A 227 9.92 14.73 -22.59
CA LEU A 227 9.79 16.11 -23.07
C LEU A 227 10.53 17.04 -22.10
N VAL A 228 11.70 17.53 -22.47
CA VAL A 228 12.47 18.44 -21.61
C VAL A 228 11.79 19.80 -21.58
N LEU A 229 11.33 20.23 -20.40
CA LEU A 229 10.79 21.58 -20.19
C LEU A 229 11.82 22.53 -19.57
N GLN A 230 12.85 21.98 -18.92
CA GLN A 230 13.84 22.74 -18.17
C GLN A 230 15.26 22.21 -18.38
N ILE A 231 16.23 23.14 -18.42
CA ILE A 231 17.66 22.85 -18.45
C ILE A 231 18.31 23.42 -17.18
N PRO A 232 19.18 22.70 -16.46
CA PRO A 232 19.84 23.23 -15.27
C PRO A 232 20.91 24.29 -15.62
N ILE A 233 20.99 25.34 -14.81
CA ILE A 233 22.05 26.37 -14.87
C ILE A 233 23.12 26.00 -13.86
N GLY A 234 24.21 25.41 -14.34
CA GLY A 234 25.25 24.79 -13.53
C GLY A 234 24.85 23.41 -12.99
N ALA A 235 25.75 22.79 -12.24
CA ALA A 235 25.54 21.50 -11.57
C ALA A 235 26.35 21.44 -10.26
N GLU A 236 26.01 20.51 -9.37
CA GLU A 236 26.68 20.34 -8.08
C GLU A 236 26.64 21.66 -7.27
N ASP A 237 27.73 22.03 -6.60
CA ASP A 237 27.88 23.31 -5.89
C ASP A 237 27.67 24.56 -6.79
N THR A 238 27.75 24.41 -8.12
CA THR A 238 27.52 25.52 -9.08
C THR A 238 26.06 25.67 -9.53
N PHE A 239 25.15 24.80 -9.08
CA PHE A 239 23.74 24.84 -9.46
C PHE A 239 23.03 26.09 -8.93
N LYS A 240 22.72 27.04 -9.84
CA LYS A 240 22.13 28.35 -9.52
C LYS A 240 20.65 28.46 -9.87
N GLY A 241 20.19 27.71 -10.86
CA GLY A 241 18.81 27.81 -11.33
C GLY A 241 18.49 26.91 -12.51
N VAL A 242 17.42 27.24 -13.24
CA VAL A 242 16.93 26.48 -14.40
C VAL A 242 16.49 27.43 -15.52
N VAL A 243 16.70 27.04 -16.76
CA VAL A 243 16.09 27.69 -17.93
C VAL A 243 14.72 27.07 -18.17
N ASP A 244 13.68 27.91 -18.24
CA ASP A 244 12.33 27.52 -18.66
C ASP A 244 12.24 27.64 -20.20
N LEU A 245 12.11 26.51 -20.90
CA LEU A 245 12.08 26.45 -22.36
C LEU A 245 10.74 26.87 -22.98
N VAL A 246 9.66 26.86 -22.18
CA VAL A 246 8.34 27.32 -22.60
C VAL A 246 8.36 28.86 -22.70
N ARG A 247 8.89 29.52 -21.66
CA ARG A 247 9.00 30.99 -21.58
C ARG A 247 10.28 31.58 -22.18
N MET A 248 11.29 30.75 -22.45
CA MET A 248 12.65 31.17 -22.82
C MET A 248 13.24 32.22 -21.87
N LYS A 249 13.23 31.88 -20.57
CA LYS A 249 13.82 32.70 -19.50
C LYS A 249 14.60 31.85 -18.52
N ALA A 250 15.69 32.41 -18.01
CA ALA A 250 16.41 31.84 -16.88
C ALA A 250 15.66 32.18 -15.58
N ILE A 251 15.50 31.18 -14.71
CA ILE A 251 15.00 31.32 -13.35
C ILE A 251 16.19 31.11 -12.43
N VAL A 252 16.70 32.18 -11.84
CA VAL A 252 17.92 32.16 -11.00
C VAL A 252 17.54 32.50 -9.56
N TRP A 253 17.97 31.66 -8.60
CA TRP A 253 17.70 31.90 -7.17
C TRP A 253 18.85 32.68 -6.53
N SER A 254 18.54 33.79 -5.88
CA SER A 254 19.52 34.74 -5.32
C SER A 254 20.19 34.28 -4.01
N GLY A 255 20.16 32.97 -3.69
CA GLY A 255 20.71 32.38 -2.47
C GLY A 255 20.22 30.94 -2.23
N GLU A 256 20.56 30.39 -1.06
CA GLU A 256 20.08 29.07 -0.59
C GLU A 256 19.03 29.18 0.55
N GLU A 257 18.75 30.41 1.00
CA GLU A 257 17.83 30.69 2.10
C GLU A 257 16.41 30.17 1.84
N LEU A 258 15.68 29.83 2.92
CA LEU A 258 14.28 29.43 2.83
C LEU A 258 13.43 30.55 2.19
N GLY A 259 12.79 30.24 1.07
CA GLY A 259 12.04 31.24 0.32
C GLY A 259 12.92 32.25 -0.41
N ALA A 260 14.17 31.89 -0.76
CA ALA A 260 15.04 32.66 -1.64
C ALA A 260 14.25 33.18 -2.85
N LYS A 261 14.38 34.48 -3.10
CA LYS A 261 13.77 35.10 -4.28
C LYS A 261 14.43 34.51 -5.51
N PHE A 262 13.60 34.17 -6.48
CA PHE A 262 14.04 33.92 -7.83
C PHE A 262 13.68 35.12 -8.69
N ASP A 263 14.58 35.47 -9.58
CA ASP A 263 14.38 36.51 -10.59
C ASP A 263 14.34 35.85 -11.98
N TYR A 264 13.56 36.43 -12.88
CA TYR A 264 13.49 36.01 -14.29
C TYR A 264 14.50 36.83 -15.08
N GLU A 265 15.55 36.18 -15.55
CA GLU A 265 16.66 36.76 -16.30
C GLU A 265 16.64 36.25 -17.76
N ASP A 266 17.42 36.90 -18.62
CA ASP A 266 17.71 36.37 -19.96
C ASP A 266 18.58 35.10 -19.86
N ILE A 267 18.52 34.24 -20.87
CA ILE A 267 19.26 32.97 -20.87
C ILE A 267 20.77 33.29 -20.93
N PRO A 268 21.62 32.65 -20.10
CA PRO A 268 23.07 32.79 -20.19
C PRO A 268 23.60 32.44 -21.59
N GLU A 269 24.55 33.23 -22.12
CA GLU A 269 25.13 33.04 -23.46
C GLU A 269 25.72 31.63 -23.67
N ASP A 270 26.22 30.98 -22.60
CA ASP A 270 26.76 29.62 -22.64
C ASP A 270 25.69 28.51 -22.74
N LEU A 271 24.42 28.85 -22.54
CA LEU A 271 23.28 27.94 -22.60
C LEU A 271 22.27 28.30 -23.70
N GLU A 272 22.48 29.40 -24.45
CA GLU A 272 21.51 29.88 -25.45
C GLU A 272 21.35 28.88 -26.62
N ASP A 273 22.45 28.44 -27.23
CA ASP A 273 22.43 27.43 -28.31
C ASP A 273 21.74 26.13 -27.85
N LEU A 274 22.04 25.68 -26.63
CA LEU A 274 21.49 24.46 -26.05
C LEU A 274 19.98 24.61 -25.73
N ALA A 275 19.56 25.78 -25.26
CA ALA A 275 18.16 26.10 -25.04
C ALA A 275 17.38 26.16 -26.36
N GLN A 276 17.97 26.66 -27.44
CA GLN A 276 17.38 26.63 -28.78
C GLN A 276 17.25 25.20 -29.32
N GLU A 277 18.28 24.36 -29.18
CA GLU A 277 18.23 22.94 -29.57
C GLU A 277 17.09 22.18 -28.86
N TYR A 278 17.03 22.26 -27.53
CA TYR A 278 15.99 21.60 -26.76
C TYR A 278 14.61 22.21 -26.94
N ARG A 279 14.49 23.53 -27.20
CA ARG A 279 13.21 24.16 -27.58
C ARG A 279 12.73 23.62 -28.93
N ALA A 280 13.60 23.49 -29.94
CA ALA A 280 13.21 22.92 -31.22
C ALA A 280 12.72 21.46 -31.07
N ALA A 281 13.46 20.62 -30.35
CA ALA A 281 13.06 19.24 -30.07
C ALA A 281 11.77 19.14 -29.23
N MET A 282 11.53 20.10 -28.32
CA MET A 282 10.27 20.22 -27.57
C MET A 282 9.11 20.61 -28.51
N MET A 283 9.31 21.59 -29.40
CA MET A 283 8.29 22.02 -30.37
C MET A 283 7.89 20.88 -31.30
N GLU A 284 8.86 20.18 -31.90
CA GLU A 284 8.62 19.02 -32.78
C GLU A 284 7.72 17.96 -32.13
N LEU A 285 7.92 17.67 -30.84
CA LEU A 285 7.13 16.68 -30.10
C LEU A 285 5.71 17.13 -29.73
N ILE A 286 5.47 18.43 -29.55
CA ILE A 286 4.15 18.94 -29.15
C ILE A 286 3.26 19.29 -30.35
N VAL A 287 3.81 19.69 -31.50
CA VAL A 287 3.01 20.03 -32.69
C VAL A 287 2.39 18.79 -33.35
N ASP A 288 3.04 17.63 -33.27
CA ASP A 288 2.52 16.31 -33.70
C ASP A 288 1.21 15.88 -32.97
N LEU A 289 0.78 16.64 -31.95
CA LEU A 289 -0.48 16.43 -31.25
C LEU A 289 -1.67 17.21 -31.82
N ASP A 290 -1.46 18.17 -32.74
CA ASP A 290 -2.52 19.06 -33.24
C ASP A 290 -2.23 19.53 -34.67
N ASP A 291 -2.92 18.96 -35.65
CA ASP A 291 -2.67 19.14 -37.09
C ASP A 291 -2.63 20.61 -37.51
N GLU A 292 -3.51 21.46 -36.97
CA GLU A 292 -3.57 22.90 -37.26
C GLU A 292 -2.30 23.61 -36.76
N VAL A 293 -1.77 23.23 -35.60
CA VAL A 293 -0.54 23.83 -35.06
C VAL A 293 0.68 23.32 -35.83
N MET A 294 0.68 22.06 -36.27
CA MET A 294 1.73 21.50 -37.12
C MET A 294 1.81 22.20 -38.48
N GLU A 295 0.68 22.46 -39.15
CA GLU A 295 0.66 23.21 -40.42
C GLU A 295 1.23 24.63 -40.23
N ASN A 296 0.76 25.38 -39.23
CA ASN A 296 1.26 26.72 -38.92
C ASN A 296 2.77 26.74 -38.58
N TYR A 297 3.27 25.74 -37.85
CA TYR A 297 4.69 25.63 -37.51
C TYR A 297 5.56 25.33 -38.73
N LEU A 298 5.09 24.50 -39.67
CA LEU A 298 5.76 24.25 -40.96
C LEU A 298 5.77 25.50 -41.87
N GLU A 299 4.79 26.39 -41.74
CA GLU A 299 4.78 27.72 -42.37
C GLU A 299 5.68 28.76 -41.66
N GLY A 300 6.31 28.39 -40.53
CA GLY A 300 7.24 29.23 -39.78
C GLY A 300 6.59 30.10 -38.70
N VAL A 301 5.36 29.81 -38.29
CA VAL A 301 4.65 30.51 -37.20
C VAL A 301 4.85 29.75 -35.89
N GLU A 302 5.62 30.31 -34.95
CA GLU A 302 5.77 29.72 -33.61
C GLU A 302 4.46 29.82 -32.79
N PRO A 303 4.07 28.75 -32.06
CA PRO A 303 2.93 28.79 -31.15
C PRO A 303 3.20 29.66 -29.91
N ASP A 304 2.15 30.28 -29.38
CA ASP A 304 2.22 31.10 -28.17
C ASP A 304 2.32 30.26 -26.87
N GLU A 305 2.71 30.87 -25.74
CA GLU A 305 2.85 30.18 -24.45
C GLU A 305 1.58 29.39 -24.08
N ALA A 306 0.38 29.94 -24.35
CA ALA A 306 -0.88 29.28 -24.04
C ALA A 306 -1.10 28.02 -24.89
N THR A 307 -0.79 28.07 -26.19
CA THR A 307 -0.86 26.90 -27.09
C THR A 307 0.17 25.86 -26.72
N VAL A 308 1.42 26.26 -26.45
CA VAL A 308 2.48 25.34 -25.97
C VAL A 308 2.00 24.60 -24.72
N LYS A 309 1.52 25.32 -23.69
CA LYS A 309 1.02 24.69 -22.46
C LYS A 309 -0.16 23.75 -22.70
N ARG A 310 -1.10 24.12 -23.57
CA ARG A 310 -2.24 23.28 -23.98
C ARG A 310 -1.77 21.96 -24.59
N LEU A 311 -0.77 21.99 -25.47
CA LEU A 311 -0.25 20.80 -26.14
C LEU A 311 0.60 19.93 -25.19
N VAL A 312 1.44 20.53 -24.34
CA VAL A 312 2.17 19.80 -23.29
C VAL A 312 1.19 19.08 -22.36
N ARG A 313 0.12 19.75 -21.91
CA ARG A 313 -0.96 19.14 -21.12
C ARG A 313 -1.62 17.97 -21.86
N LYS A 314 -2.02 18.16 -23.12
CA LYS A 314 -2.64 17.11 -23.96
C LYS A 314 -1.74 15.87 -24.09
N GLY A 315 -0.45 16.06 -24.36
CA GLY A 315 0.52 14.96 -24.48
C GLY A 315 0.82 14.25 -23.17
N THR A 316 0.85 14.99 -22.06
CA THR A 316 1.03 14.45 -20.69
C THR A 316 -0.13 13.57 -20.29
N ILE A 317 -1.37 14.06 -20.43
CA ILE A 317 -2.60 13.33 -20.06
C ILE A 317 -2.80 12.09 -20.93
N THR A 318 -2.41 12.14 -22.21
CA THR A 318 -2.50 10.99 -23.14
C THR A 318 -1.30 10.04 -23.07
N GLY A 319 -0.29 10.31 -22.25
CA GLY A 319 0.90 9.46 -22.10
C GLY A 319 1.80 9.39 -23.34
N LYS A 320 1.70 10.36 -24.27
CA LYS A 320 2.49 10.40 -25.51
C LYS A 320 3.97 10.71 -25.26
N PHE A 321 4.22 11.53 -24.25
CA PHE A 321 5.52 11.86 -23.69
C PHE A 321 5.37 12.15 -22.20
N VAL A 322 6.50 12.28 -21.50
CA VAL A 322 6.53 12.64 -20.08
C VAL A 322 7.35 13.92 -19.90
N PRO A 323 6.77 15.04 -19.41
CA PRO A 323 7.50 16.25 -19.11
C PRO A 323 8.61 16.03 -18.08
N ILE A 324 9.78 16.62 -18.30
CA ILE A 324 10.92 16.56 -17.38
C ILE A 324 11.29 17.98 -16.90
N LEU A 325 11.36 18.10 -15.58
CA LEU A 325 11.81 19.26 -14.81
C LEU A 325 13.03 18.88 -13.96
N CYS A 326 13.73 19.87 -13.41
CA CYS A 326 14.88 19.62 -12.52
C CYS A 326 15.00 20.63 -11.37
N GLY A 327 15.74 20.25 -10.33
CA GLY A 327 15.97 21.14 -9.19
C GLY A 327 16.70 20.49 -8.02
N SER A 328 16.66 21.19 -6.89
CA SER A 328 17.09 20.67 -5.59
C SER A 328 16.09 21.07 -4.53
N ALA A 329 15.31 20.08 -4.07
CA ALA A 329 14.43 20.23 -2.92
C ALA A 329 15.22 20.48 -1.62
N PHE A 330 16.50 20.09 -1.55
CA PHE A 330 17.34 20.41 -0.39
C PHE A 330 17.76 21.88 -0.38
N LYS A 331 18.24 22.41 -1.52
CA LYS A 331 18.70 23.80 -1.67
C LYS A 331 17.60 24.81 -2.03
N ASN A 332 16.32 24.47 -1.85
CA ASN A 332 15.18 25.37 -2.06
C ASN A 332 15.02 25.89 -3.52
N LYS A 333 15.49 25.14 -4.52
CA LYS A 333 15.54 25.53 -5.95
C LYS A 333 14.70 24.58 -6.82
N GLY A 334 13.88 25.12 -7.72
CA GLY A 334 13.09 24.34 -8.71
C GLY A 334 11.73 23.79 -8.22
N VAL A 335 11.41 23.86 -6.92
CA VAL A 335 10.13 23.35 -6.38
C VAL A 335 8.93 24.23 -6.74
N GLN A 336 9.11 25.55 -6.88
CA GLN A 336 8.04 26.45 -7.30
C GLN A 336 7.65 26.24 -8.78
N PRO A 337 8.60 26.16 -9.74
CA PRO A 337 8.29 25.73 -11.11
C PRO A 337 7.69 24.31 -11.20
N LEU A 338 8.05 23.39 -10.29
CA LEU A 338 7.40 22.09 -10.20
C LEU A 338 5.91 22.21 -9.81
N LEU A 339 5.56 23.10 -8.89
CA LEU A 339 4.16 23.38 -8.54
C LEU A 339 3.37 24.04 -9.67
N ASP A 340 4.00 24.95 -10.42
CA ASP A 340 3.41 25.52 -11.63
C ASP A 340 3.14 24.42 -12.68
N ALA A 341 4.10 23.50 -12.90
CA ALA A 341 3.95 22.37 -13.81
C ALA A 341 2.90 21.34 -13.36
N VAL A 342 2.71 21.12 -12.06
CA VAL A 342 1.59 20.32 -11.52
C VAL A 342 0.24 20.93 -11.90
N VAL A 343 0.12 22.26 -11.80
CA VAL A 343 -1.11 22.96 -12.20
C VAL A 343 -1.30 22.92 -13.71
N ASP A 344 -0.27 23.27 -14.48
CA ASP A 344 -0.35 23.41 -15.93
C ASP A 344 -0.52 22.08 -16.68
N TYR A 345 0.15 21.00 -16.26
CA TYR A 345 0.29 19.78 -17.09
C TYR A 345 -0.37 18.51 -16.52
N LEU A 346 -0.50 18.35 -15.20
CA LEU A 346 -1.18 17.18 -14.62
C LEU A 346 -2.71 17.33 -14.69
N PRO A 347 -3.45 16.22 -14.89
CA PRO A 347 -4.90 16.23 -15.10
C PRO A 347 -5.68 16.66 -13.86
N SER A 348 -6.90 17.13 -14.12
CA SER A 348 -7.99 17.22 -13.13
C SER A 348 -8.88 15.98 -13.18
N PRO A 349 -9.72 15.73 -12.15
CA PRO A 349 -10.62 14.58 -12.11
C PRO A 349 -11.59 14.45 -13.29
N VAL A 350 -11.82 15.52 -14.06
CA VAL A 350 -12.70 15.52 -15.25
C VAL A 350 -11.96 15.21 -16.57
N GLU A 351 -10.62 15.17 -16.55
CA GLU A 351 -9.79 14.83 -17.72
C GLU A 351 -9.26 13.38 -17.67
N VAL A 352 -9.45 12.69 -16.55
CA VAL A 352 -9.15 11.26 -16.37
C VAL A 352 -10.39 10.43 -16.78
N PRO A 353 -10.23 9.21 -17.34
CA PRO A 353 -11.36 8.33 -17.63
C PRO A 353 -12.28 8.14 -16.41
N PRO A 354 -13.62 8.21 -16.58
CA PRO A 354 -14.58 7.96 -15.50
C PRO A 354 -14.37 6.60 -14.84
N MET A 355 -14.66 6.52 -13.54
CA MET A 355 -14.45 5.28 -12.79
C MET A 355 -15.48 4.22 -13.19
N ASN A 356 -14.98 3.06 -13.60
CA ASN A 356 -15.79 1.90 -13.89
C ASN A 356 -16.11 1.14 -12.60
N GLY A 357 -17.33 0.64 -12.52
CA GLY A 357 -17.77 -0.34 -11.54
C GLY A 357 -18.70 -1.38 -12.18
N SER A 358 -19.22 -2.26 -11.34
CA SER A 358 -20.22 -3.25 -11.68
C SER A 358 -21.42 -3.19 -10.75
N ASP A 359 -22.52 -3.82 -11.16
CA ASP A 359 -23.67 -4.05 -10.30
C ASP A 359 -23.31 -5.05 -9.16
N PRO A 360 -23.74 -4.83 -7.91
CA PRO A 360 -23.42 -5.73 -6.79
C PRO A 360 -24.02 -7.13 -6.91
N GLU A 361 -25.14 -7.30 -7.60
CA GLU A 361 -25.81 -8.59 -7.81
C GLU A 361 -25.34 -9.27 -9.11
N ASN A 362 -24.92 -8.50 -10.12
CA ASN A 362 -24.39 -9.04 -11.38
C ASN A 362 -23.09 -8.34 -11.85
N PRO A 363 -21.91 -8.96 -11.61
CA PRO A 363 -20.62 -8.44 -12.06
C PRO A 363 -20.46 -8.20 -13.57
N GLU A 364 -21.29 -8.82 -14.43
CA GLU A 364 -21.25 -8.60 -15.89
C GLU A 364 -21.84 -7.25 -16.32
N ILE A 365 -22.65 -6.62 -15.46
CA ILE A 365 -23.27 -5.32 -15.76
C ILE A 365 -22.31 -4.20 -15.34
N SER A 366 -21.65 -3.57 -16.31
CA SER A 366 -20.79 -2.42 -16.05
C SER A 366 -21.61 -1.14 -15.82
N ILE A 367 -21.26 -0.42 -14.75
CA ILE A 367 -21.82 0.87 -14.36
C ILE A 367 -20.68 1.90 -14.39
N ILE A 368 -20.85 2.98 -15.15
CA ILE A 368 -19.86 4.06 -15.25
C ILE A 368 -20.32 5.23 -14.38
N ARG A 369 -19.47 5.69 -13.45
CA ARG A 369 -19.72 6.88 -12.63
C ARG A 369 -18.93 8.07 -13.16
N LYS A 370 -19.64 9.10 -13.63
CA LYS A 370 -19.03 10.34 -14.10
C LYS A 370 -18.55 11.17 -12.91
N PRO A 371 -17.44 11.92 -13.06
CA PRO A 371 -16.95 12.84 -12.04
C PRO A 371 -17.81 14.11 -11.99
N ASP A 372 -19.03 13.98 -11.45
CA ASP A 372 -19.99 15.06 -11.26
C ASP A 372 -20.55 15.04 -9.82
N ASP A 373 -20.77 16.23 -9.28
CA ASP A 373 -21.37 16.46 -7.96
C ASP A 373 -22.84 16.04 -7.89
N ASP A 374 -23.56 16.02 -9.02
CA ASP A 374 -25.00 15.70 -9.06
C ASP A 374 -25.30 14.23 -9.47
N GLU A 375 -24.26 13.43 -9.75
CA GLU A 375 -24.37 11.97 -9.88
C GLU A 375 -24.59 11.29 -8.50
N PRO A 376 -25.12 10.06 -8.44
CA PRO A 376 -25.19 9.29 -7.19
C PRO A 376 -23.80 9.08 -6.58
N PHE A 377 -23.75 9.04 -5.24
CA PHE A 377 -22.49 8.93 -4.51
C PHE A 377 -21.76 7.61 -4.83
N ALA A 378 -20.48 7.71 -5.15
CA ALA A 378 -19.55 6.58 -5.18
C ALA A 378 -18.16 7.02 -4.70
N GLY A 379 -17.59 6.26 -3.76
CA GLY A 379 -16.25 6.47 -3.25
C GLY A 379 -15.53 5.18 -2.89
N LEU A 380 -14.22 5.16 -3.09
CA LEU A 380 -13.37 4.00 -2.81
C LEU A 380 -12.63 4.19 -1.49
N ALA A 381 -12.79 3.26 -0.54
CA ALA A 381 -11.96 3.19 0.65
C ALA A 381 -10.58 2.61 0.28
N PHE A 382 -9.51 3.40 0.39
CA PHE A 382 -8.18 3.00 -0.11
C PHE A 382 -7.11 2.89 0.98
N LYS A 383 -7.34 3.46 2.16
CA LYS A 383 -6.48 3.31 3.34
C LYS A 383 -7.35 3.28 4.60
N ILE A 384 -6.96 2.45 5.57
CA ILE A 384 -7.49 2.51 6.93
C ILE A 384 -6.33 2.78 7.89
N MET A 385 -6.59 3.55 8.94
CA MET A 385 -5.61 3.91 9.96
C MET A 385 -6.28 3.96 11.34
N SER A 386 -5.72 3.24 12.31
CA SER A 386 -6.12 3.34 13.71
C SER A 386 -5.60 4.63 14.32
N ASP A 387 -6.51 5.52 14.73
CA ASP A 387 -6.16 6.72 15.49
C ASP A 387 -6.48 6.57 17.00
N PRO A 388 -5.57 6.95 17.91
CA PRO A 388 -5.80 6.88 19.36
C PRO A 388 -6.96 7.73 19.91
N PHE A 389 -7.35 8.81 19.24
CA PHE A 389 -8.34 9.78 19.72
C PHE A 389 -9.72 9.62 19.07
N VAL A 390 -9.76 9.20 17.80
CA VAL A 390 -10.97 9.15 16.97
C VAL A 390 -11.37 7.71 16.62
N GLY A 391 -10.48 6.73 16.82
CA GLY A 391 -10.71 5.33 16.48
C GLY A 391 -10.29 5.03 15.03
N SER A 392 -10.98 4.10 14.37
CA SER A 392 -10.69 3.78 12.96
C SER A 392 -11.03 4.96 12.05
N LEU A 393 -10.06 5.37 11.23
CA LEU A 393 -10.20 6.35 10.15
C LEU A 393 -10.11 5.62 8.81
N THR A 394 -11.19 5.66 8.03
CA THR A 394 -11.23 5.12 6.66
C THR A 394 -11.05 6.27 5.66
N PHE A 395 -9.93 6.30 4.95
CA PHE A 395 -9.68 7.26 3.89
C PHE A 395 -10.44 6.85 2.62
N VAL A 396 -11.22 7.77 2.08
CA VAL A 396 -12.07 7.57 0.92
C VAL A 396 -11.79 8.64 -0.12
N ARG A 397 -11.56 8.22 -1.37
CA ARG A 397 -11.63 9.10 -2.54
C ARG A 397 -13.05 9.11 -3.08
N VAL A 398 -13.65 10.29 -3.22
CA VAL A 398 -14.98 10.47 -3.82
C VAL A 398 -14.83 10.58 -5.33
N TYR A 399 -15.44 9.65 -6.07
CA TYR A 399 -15.42 9.62 -7.55
C TYR A 399 -16.68 10.25 -8.17
N SER A 400 -17.82 10.20 -7.49
CA SER A 400 -19.06 10.87 -7.92
C SER A 400 -19.94 11.25 -6.73
N GLY A 401 -20.81 12.25 -6.94
CA GLY A 401 -21.79 12.72 -5.98
C GLY A 401 -21.22 13.50 -4.80
N LYS A 402 -21.96 13.47 -3.68
CA LYS A 402 -21.67 14.23 -2.45
C LYS A 402 -21.83 13.34 -1.22
N LEU A 403 -20.93 13.47 -0.25
CA LEU A 403 -20.98 12.76 1.03
C LEU A 403 -21.22 13.74 2.17
N THR A 404 -22.31 13.57 2.92
CA THR A 404 -22.67 14.50 4.01
C THR A 404 -22.50 13.85 5.38
N ALA A 405 -21.93 14.58 6.35
CA ALA A 405 -21.82 14.10 7.73
C ALA A 405 -23.21 13.83 8.34
N GLY A 406 -23.37 12.68 9.00
CA GLY A 406 -24.64 12.19 9.53
C GLY A 406 -25.48 11.33 8.58
N SER A 407 -25.12 11.26 7.28
CA SER A 407 -25.81 10.44 6.27
C SER A 407 -25.54 8.93 6.41
N TYR A 408 -26.23 8.13 5.60
CA TYR A 408 -26.00 6.69 5.47
C TYR A 408 -25.56 6.36 4.04
N VAL A 409 -24.58 5.48 3.92
CA VAL A 409 -24.07 4.95 2.65
C VAL A 409 -24.16 3.41 2.66
N LEU A 410 -24.10 2.79 1.49
CA LEU A 410 -24.01 1.35 1.34
C LEU A 410 -22.56 0.93 1.07
N ASN A 411 -22.00 0.07 1.91
CA ASN A 411 -20.85 -0.74 1.53
C ASN A 411 -21.34 -1.78 0.51
N ALA A 412 -21.09 -1.52 -0.78
CA ALA A 412 -21.66 -2.31 -1.87
C ALA A 412 -21.12 -3.75 -1.89
N ASN A 413 -19.86 -3.94 -1.51
CA ASN A 413 -19.20 -5.25 -1.45
C ASN A 413 -19.82 -6.18 -0.40
N LYS A 414 -20.37 -5.63 0.70
CA LYS A 414 -20.95 -6.40 1.81
C LYS A 414 -22.48 -6.30 1.92
N GLY A 415 -23.13 -5.47 1.10
CA GLY A 415 -24.56 -5.16 1.23
C GLY A 415 -24.95 -4.49 2.56
N LYS A 416 -23.98 -3.91 3.28
CA LYS A 416 -24.19 -3.35 4.63
C LYS A 416 -24.33 -1.84 4.60
N LYS A 417 -25.30 -1.30 5.34
CA LYS A 417 -25.48 0.15 5.51
C LYS A 417 -24.55 0.67 6.61
N GLU A 418 -23.73 1.64 6.25
CA GLU A 418 -22.78 2.33 7.12
C GLU A 418 -23.27 3.75 7.42
N ARG A 419 -22.98 4.26 8.62
CA ARG A 419 -23.36 5.62 9.02
C ARG A 419 -22.14 6.53 9.05
N ILE A 420 -22.19 7.62 8.29
CA ILE A 420 -21.15 8.64 8.28
C ILE A 420 -21.24 9.44 9.58
N GLY A 421 -20.35 9.15 10.54
CA GLY A 421 -20.29 9.84 11.83
C GLY A 421 -19.67 11.23 11.72
N ARG A 422 -18.34 11.28 11.68
CA ARG A 422 -17.56 12.50 11.38
C ARG A 422 -16.80 12.30 10.08
N LEU A 423 -16.69 13.39 9.33
CA LEU A 423 -15.95 13.48 8.08
C LEU A 423 -14.84 14.51 8.30
N LEU A 424 -13.60 14.09 8.05
CA LEU A 424 -12.39 14.82 8.41
C LEU A 424 -11.55 15.06 7.17
N GLU A 425 -11.08 16.29 6.99
CA GLU A 425 -9.98 16.58 6.08
C GLU A 425 -8.67 16.43 6.86
N MET A 426 -7.76 15.62 6.29
CA MET A 426 -6.49 15.25 6.91
C MET A 426 -5.36 16.10 6.33
N HIS A 427 -4.49 16.60 7.20
CA HIS A 427 -3.25 17.26 6.82
C HIS A 427 -2.12 16.68 7.68
N ALA A 428 -1.52 15.61 7.18
CA ALA A 428 -0.60 14.74 7.93
C ALA A 428 -1.22 14.30 9.28
N ASN A 429 -0.76 14.86 10.40
CA ASN A 429 -1.26 14.54 11.75
C ASN A 429 -2.44 15.41 12.22
N SER A 430 -2.70 16.54 11.55
CA SER A 430 -3.73 17.53 11.90
C SER A 430 -5.04 17.30 11.12
N ARG A 431 -6.17 17.76 11.67
CA ARG A 431 -7.52 17.33 11.28
C ARG A 431 -8.50 18.49 11.35
N GLU A 432 -9.28 18.67 10.29
CA GLU A 432 -10.35 19.65 10.22
C GLU A 432 -11.70 18.94 10.01
N ASP A 433 -12.69 19.18 10.86
CA ASP A 433 -14.05 18.61 10.70
C ASP A 433 -14.78 19.30 9.55
N VAL A 434 -15.21 18.52 8.55
CA VAL A 434 -15.94 18.99 7.37
C VAL A 434 -17.37 18.44 7.38
N LYS A 435 -18.34 19.24 6.94
CA LYS A 435 -19.76 18.84 6.90
C LYS A 435 -20.13 18.04 5.64
N VAL A 436 -19.45 18.32 4.52
CA VAL A 436 -19.73 17.75 3.20
C VAL A 436 -18.40 17.54 2.48
N ALA A 437 -18.23 16.38 1.84
CA ALA A 437 -17.25 16.15 0.79
C ALA A 437 -17.94 16.07 -0.58
N LEU A 438 -17.26 16.55 -1.60
CA LEU A 438 -17.73 16.63 -2.98
C LEU A 438 -16.90 15.71 -3.89
N THR A 439 -17.27 15.62 -5.16
CA THR A 439 -16.53 14.80 -6.12
C THR A 439 -15.07 15.27 -6.27
N GLY A 440 -14.14 14.32 -6.31
CA GLY A 440 -12.70 14.58 -6.35
C GLY A 440 -12.04 14.85 -5.00
N ASP A 441 -12.79 14.91 -3.90
CA ASP A 441 -12.23 15.04 -2.54
C ASP A 441 -11.62 13.72 -2.04
N ILE A 442 -10.59 13.86 -1.20
CA ILE A 442 -9.98 12.78 -0.41
C ILE A 442 -10.21 13.10 1.07
N VAL A 443 -10.99 12.28 1.77
CA VAL A 443 -11.42 12.55 3.15
C VAL A 443 -11.34 11.30 4.03
N ALA A 444 -11.14 11.49 5.34
CA ALA A 444 -11.16 10.43 6.33
C ALA A 444 -12.53 10.35 7.02
N LEU A 445 -13.10 9.15 7.07
CA LEU A 445 -14.38 8.86 7.72
C LEU A 445 -14.12 8.17 9.05
N ALA A 446 -14.61 8.75 10.13
CA ALA A 446 -14.41 8.24 11.48
C ALA A 446 -15.47 7.21 11.87
N GLY A 447 -15.04 6.04 12.33
CA GLY A 447 -15.89 5.08 13.04
C GLY A 447 -16.75 4.17 12.16
N LEU A 448 -16.38 3.96 10.89
CA LEU A 448 -16.89 2.84 10.09
C LEU A 448 -16.49 1.51 10.74
N LYS A 449 -17.32 0.48 10.60
CA LYS A 449 -17.18 -0.80 11.32
C LYS A 449 -16.91 -1.98 10.40
N ASP A 450 -17.59 -2.00 9.27
CA ASP A 450 -17.60 -3.12 8.33
C ASP A 450 -16.78 -2.83 7.07
N THR A 451 -16.43 -1.57 6.80
CA THR A 451 -15.61 -1.18 5.63
C THR A 451 -14.13 -1.48 5.83
N ILE A 452 -13.54 -2.23 4.89
CA ILE A 452 -12.09 -2.47 4.79
C ILE A 452 -11.48 -1.79 3.55
N THR A 453 -10.15 -1.75 3.48
CA THR A 453 -9.41 -1.24 2.32
C THR A 453 -9.77 -2.01 1.04
N GLY A 454 -10.03 -1.27 -0.05
CA GLY A 454 -10.46 -1.79 -1.35
C GLY A 454 -11.97 -1.90 -1.54
N GLU A 455 -12.80 -1.54 -0.54
CA GLU A 455 -14.26 -1.59 -0.65
C GLU A 455 -14.89 -0.27 -1.11
N THR A 456 -16.06 -0.37 -1.74
CA THR A 456 -16.83 0.75 -2.27
C THR A 456 -17.91 1.19 -1.31
N LEU A 457 -17.94 2.48 -1.01
CA LEU A 457 -19.08 3.16 -0.41
C LEU A 457 -19.90 3.80 -1.54
N SER A 458 -21.19 3.51 -1.58
CA SER A 458 -22.10 3.93 -2.65
C SER A 458 -23.42 4.47 -2.10
N ASP A 459 -24.18 5.16 -2.97
CA ASP A 459 -25.56 5.54 -2.72
C ASP A 459 -26.45 4.30 -2.47
N PRO A 460 -27.25 4.25 -1.39
CA PRO A 460 -28.09 3.09 -1.09
C PRO A 460 -29.24 2.80 -2.06
N GLU A 461 -29.64 3.75 -2.90
CA GLU A 461 -30.68 3.58 -3.93
C GLU A 461 -30.07 3.25 -5.30
N ASN A 462 -28.80 3.61 -5.52
CA ASN A 462 -28.07 3.45 -6.77
C ASN A 462 -26.70 2.76 -6.53
N PRO A 463 -26.69 1.52 -6.02
CA PRO A 463 -25.47 0.88 -5.57
C PRO A 463 -24.53 0.58 -6.74
N VAL A 464 -23.23 0.59 -6.47
CA VAL A 464 -22.19 0.26 -7.44
C VAL A 464 -20.98 -0.32 -6.70
N VAL A 465 -20.34 -1.34 -7.27
CA VAL A 465 -19.05 -1.84 -6.80
C VAL A 465 -17.99 -1.30 -7.75
N LEU A 466 -17.12 -0.39 -7.29
CA LEU A 466 -15.98 0.07 -8.09
C LEU A 466 -14.96 -1.07 -8.23
N GLU A 467 -14.24 -1.08 -9.35
CA GLU A 467 -13.22 -2.09 -9.66
C GLU A 467 -12.19 -2.22 -8.51
N ARG A 468 -12.15 -3.42 -7.92
CA ARG A 468 -11.38 -3.76 -6.71
C ARG A 468 -9.90 -3.92 -7.03
N MET A 469 -9.05 -3.67 -6.02
CA MET A 469 -7.66 -4.14 -6.05
C MET A 469 -7.60 -5.62 -5.71
N ASP A 470 -6.95 -6.42 -6.56
CA ASP A 470 -6.60 -7.80 -6.23
C ASP A 470 -5.48 -7.82 -5.19
N PHE A 471 -5.75 -8.50 -4.07
CA PHE A 471 -4.78 -8.72 -3.00
C PHE A 471 -4.19 -10.12 -3.17
N PRO A 472 -2.87 -10.27 -3.34
CA PRO A 472 -2.24 -11.58 -3.39
C PRO A 472 -2.30 -12.28 -2.02
N ASP A 473 -2.36 -13.61 -2.04
CA ASP A 473 -2.31 -14.43 -0.82
C ASP A 473 -0.97 -14.25 -0.08
N PRO A 474 -0.96 -14.30 1.27
CA PRO A 474 0.26 -14.21 2.06
C PRO A 474 1.18 -15.41 1.83
N VAL A 475 2.48 -15.15 1.74
CA VAL A 475 3.49 -16.13 1.30
C VAL A 475 4.44 -16.57 2.41
N ILE A 476 4.62 -15.79 3.48
CA ILE A 476 5.46 -16.18 4.63
C ILE A 476 4.57 -16.32 5.86
N LYS A 477 4.77 -17.40 6.64
CA LYS A 477 4.20 -17.56 7.99
C LYS A 477 5.28 -17.41 9.06
N VAL A 478 4.95 -16.73 10.14
CA VAL A 478 5.82 -16.55 11.32
C VAL A 478 5.00 -16.83 12.58
N LYS A 479 5.54 -17.61 13.50
CA LYS A 479 4.92 -17.86 14.81
C LYS A 479 5.15 -16.65 15.73
N ILE A 480 4.10 -16.21 16.42
CA ILE A 480 4.16 -15.14 17.41
C ILE A 480 3.57 -15.60 18.75
N GLU A 481 4.34 -15.41 19.83
CA GLU A 481 3.96 -15.82 21.17
C GLU A 481 3.99 -14.65 22.15
N PRO A 482 2.88 -14.35 22.86
CA PRO A 482 2.85 -13.30 23.87
C PRO A 482 3.62 -13.75 25.11
N LYS A 483 4.50 -12.90 25.65
CA LYS A 483 5.32 -13.23 26.83
C LYS A 483 4.50 -13.35 28.10
N THR A 484 3.35 -12.68 28.20
CA THR A 484 2.48 -12.71 29.37
C THR A 484 1.03 -12.97 29.00
N LYS A 485 0.23 -13.49 29.96
CA LYS A 485 -1.21 -13.68 29.75
C LYS A 485 -1.97 -12.39 29.48
N ALA A 486 -1.51 -11.26 30.02
CA ALA A 486 -2.13 -9.95 29.76
C ALA A 486 -1.86 -9.45 28.34
N ASP A 487 -0.82 -9.96 27.68
CA ASP A 487 -0.50 -9.62 26.30
C ASP A 487 -1.30 -10.44 25.28
N ILE A 488 -1.92 -11.57 25.67
CA ILE A 488 -2.79 -12.37 24.79
C ILE A 488 -3.95 -11.52 24.26
N ASP A 489 -4.69 -10.85 25.16
CA ASP A 489 -5.86 -10.05 24.78
C ASP A 489 -5.46 -8.82 23.96
N LYS A 490 -4.36 -8.14 24.33
CA LYS A 490 -3.79 -7.02 23.56
C LYS A 490 -3.33 -7.46 22.17
N MET A 491 -2.66 -8.61 22.07
CA MET A 491 -2.15 -9.18 20.82
C MET A 491 -3.30 -9.49 19.87
N ALA A 492 -4.37 -10.14 20.36
CA ALA A 492 -5.57 -10.39 19.57
C ALA A 492 -6.20 -9.08 19.06
N VAL A 493 -6.37 -8.06 19.91
CA VAL A 493 -6.92 -6.76 19.51
C VAL A 493 -6.02 -6.02 18.51
N GLY A 494 -4.70 -6.09 18.68
CA GLY A 494 -3.73 -5.47 17.77
C GLY A 494 -3.69 -6.15 16.41
N LEU A 495 -3.62 -7.48 16.36
CA LEU A 495 -3.62 -8.26 15.12
C LEU A 495 -4.90 -8.06 14.30
N ILE A 496 -6.07 -8.02 14.96
CA ILE A 496 -7.35 -7.69 14.29
C ILE A 496 -7.29 -6.33 13.60
N LYS A 497 -6.75 -5.31 14.28
CA LYS A 497 -6.63 -3.95 13.71
C LYS A 497 -5.62 -3.88 12.58
N LEU A 498 -4.46 -4.51 12.73
CA LEU A 498 -3.42 -4.54 11.69
C LEU A 498 -3.90 -5.26 10.42
N ALA A 499 -4.68 -6.34 10.54
CA ALA A 499 -5.32 -7.01 9.41
C ALA A 499 -6.47 -6.21 8.75
N GLN A 500 -7.11 -5.29 9.50
CA GLN A 500 -8.08 -4.35 8.93
C GLN A 500 -7.41 -3.20 8.15
N GLU A 501 -6.22 -2.78 8.58
CA GLU A 501 -5.40 -1.77 7.90
C GLU A 501 -4.76 -2.33 6.63
N ASP A 502 -4.20 -3.55 6.70
CA ASP A 502 -3.60 -4.23 5.56
C ASP A 502 -4.25 -5.59 5.23
N PRO A 503 -5.14 -5.63 4.23
CA PRO A 503 -5.67 -6.87 3.64
C PRO A 503 -4.65 -7.93 3.18
N SER A 504 -3.35 -7.62 3.00
CA SER A 504 -2.34 -8.63 2.71
C SER A 504 -1.79 -9.32 3.96
N PHE A 505 -2.05 -8.76 5.14
CA PHE A 505 -1.70 -9.34 6.42
C PHE A 505 -2.82 -10.22 6.97
N HIS A 506 -2.50 -11.49 7.22
CA HIS A 506 -3.42 -12.45 7.80
C HIS A 506 -2.87 -12.99 9.12
N PHE A 507 -3.74 -13.47 10.00
CA PHE A 507 -3.31 -14.21 11.18
C PHE A 507 -4.32 -15.32 11.50
N SER A 508 -3.80 -16.40 12.06
CA SER A 508 -4.58 -17.55 12.50
C SER A 508 -4.09 -17.98 13.89
N ARG A 509 -4.93 -18.74 14.60
CA ARG A 509 -4.54 -19.38 15.86
C ARG A 509 -4.55 -20.89 15.66
N ASP A 510 -3.42 -21.50 15.97
CA ASP A 510 -3.29 -22.95 16.03
C ASP A 510 -3.94 -23.45 17.32
N GLU A 511 -4.99 -24.26 17.21
CA GLU A 511 -5.71 -24.81 18.37
C GLU A 511 -4.96 -25.99 19.02
N GLU A 512 -4.11 -26.71 18.27
CA GLU A 512 -3.31 -27.83 18.78
C GLU A 512 -2.11 -27.32 19.58
N MET A 513 -1.35 -26.38 19.01
CA MET A 513 -0.16 -25.77 19.64
C MET A 513 -0.48 -24.60 20.57
N ASN A 514 -1.71 -24.05 20.52
CA ASN A 514 -2.12 -22.80 21.19
C ASN A 514 -1.28 -21.56 20.80
N GLN A 515 -0.56 -21.63 19.69
CA GLN A 515 0.27 -20.54 19.15
C GLN A 515 -0.53 -19.66 18.19
N THR A 516 -0.10 -18.40 18.02
CA THR A 516 -0.63 -17.52 16.98
C THR A 516 0.35 -17.49 15.82
N VAL A 517 -0.16 -17.60 14.60
CA VAL A 517 0.62 -17.56 13.37
C VAL A 517 0.21 -16.32 12.59
N ILE A 518 1.20 -15.52 12.20
CA ILE A 518 1.00 -14.32 11.39
C ILE A 518 1.55 -14.57 9.99
N GLU A 519 0.87 -14.06 8.97
CA GLU A 519 1.11 -14.38 7.58
C GLU A 519 1.15 -13.09 6.74
N GLY A 520 2.10 -12.98 5.82
CA GLY A 520 2.29 -11.74 5.05
C GLY A 520 3.19 -11.89 3.82
N MET A 521 3.43 -10.74 3.17
CA MET A 521 4.08 -10.67 1.85
C MET A 521 5.60 -10.85 1.86
N GLY A 522 6.27 -10.63 3.00
CA GLY A 522 7.73 -10.61 3.08
C GLY A 522 8.26 -10.49 4.50
N GLU A 523 9.57 -10.71 4.66
CA GLU A 523 10.26 -10.71 5.96
C GLU A 523 10.20 -9.32 6.63
N LEU A 524 10.56 -8.26 5.91
CA LEU A 524 10.49 -6.87 6.40
C LEU A 524 9.05 -6.44 6.73
N HIS A 525 8.07 -6.89 5.95
CA HIS A 525 6.66 -6.62 6.23
C HIS A 525 6.26 -7.22 7.59
N LEU A 526 6.54 -8.50 7.82
CA LEU A 526 6.23 -9.15 9.11
C LEU A 526 7.05 -8.56 10.28
N GLU A 527 8.31 -8.16 10.06
CA GLU A 527 9.13 -7.45 11.05
C GLU A 527 8.45 -6.15 11.51
N ILE A 528 7.95 -5.35 10.57
CA ILE A 528 7.31 -4.06 10.85
C ILE A 528 5.93 -4.25 11.50
N ILE A 529 5.16 -5.27 11.10
CA ILE A 529 3.92 -5.63 11.80
C ILE A 529 4.19 -6.02 13.26
N VAL A 530 5.25 -6.79 13.53
CA VAL A 530 5.66 -7.13 14.90
C VAL A 530 6.10 -5.89 15.70
N ASP A 531 6.85 -4.98 15.10
CA ASP A 531 7.28 -3.75 15.79
C ASP A 531 6.08 -2.82 16.09
N ARG A 532 5.16 -2.63 15.13
CA ARG A 532 3.89 -1.91 15.36
C ARG A 532 3.09 -2.55 16.50
N LEU A 533 2.99 -3.88 16.55
CA LEU A 533 2.33 -4.61 17.63
C LEU A 533 3.00 -4.37 19.00
N LYS A 534 4.34 -4.30 19.04
CA LYS A 534 5.12 -3.99 20.25
C LYS A 534 4.96 -2.53 20.70
N ARG A 535 5.03 -1.55 19.79
CA ARG A 535 4.99 -0.12 20.13
C ARG A 535 3.57 0.42 20.32
N GLU A 536 2.70 0.26 19.33
CA GLU A 536 1.34 0.84 19.32
C GLU A 536 0.43 0.13 20.33
N PHE A 537 0.47 -1.21 20.35
CA PHE A 537 -0.41 -2.03 21.19
C PHE A 537 0.22 -2.47 22.52
N LYS A 538 1.51 -2.16 22.74
CA LYS A 538 2.26 -2.48 23.98
C LYS A 538 2.19 -3.97 24.32
N VAL A 539 2.39 -4.79 23.29
CA VAL A 539 2.40 -6.26 23.33
C VAL A 539 3.85 -6.73 23.38
N GLU A 540 4.27 -7.33 24.49
CA GLU A 540 5.54 -8.06 24.48
C GLU A 540 5.34 -9.44 23.86
N ALA A 541 5.85 -9.62 22.64
CA ALA A 541 5.81 -10.88 21.92
C ALA A 541 7.20 -11.36 21.46
N ASN A 542 7.40 -12.67 21.54
CA ASN A 542 8.50 -13.40 20.93
C ASN A 542 8.10 -13.81 19.50
N VAL A 543 9.09 -13.89 18.62
CA VAL A 543 8.91 -14.20 17.19
C VAL A 543 9.69 -15.47 16.88
N GLY A 544 9.01 -16.47 16.33
CA GLY A 544 9.63 -17.71 15.86
C GLY A 544 10.31 -17.52 14.50
N ALA A 545 11.02 -18.56 14.04
CA ALA A 545 11.54 -18.56 12.68
C ALA A 545 10.38 -18.60 11.65
N PRO A 546 10.56 -18.01 10.45
CA PRO A 546 9.64 -18.21 9.34
C PRO A 546 9.48 -19.69 8.96
N GLU A 547 8.25 -20.13 8.72
CA GLU A 547 7.93 -21.50 8.32
C GLU A 547 7.13 -21.52 7.00
N VAL A 548 7.33 -22.60 6.23
CA VAL A 548 6.69 -22.82 4.93
C VAL A 548 5.39 -23.60 5.14
N ASN A 549 4.34 -23.21 4.41
CA ASN A 549 3.04 -23.86 4.46
C ASN A 549 3.04 -25.18 3.66
N TYR A 550 3.59 -26.26 4.23
CA TYR A 550 3.55 -27.59 3.62
C TYR A 550 2.15 -28.22 3.70
N ARG A 551 1.89 -29.20 2.84
CA ARG A 551 0.68 -30.04 2.84
C ARG A 551 1.05 -31.51 2.74
N GLU A 552 0.11 -32.41 3.01
CA GLU A 552 0.25 -33.84 2.73
C GLU A 552 -0.73 -34.28 1.63
N SER A 553 -0.38 -35.31 0.87
CA SER A 553 -1.29 -36.00 -0.06
C SER A 553 -0.90 -37.47 -0.22
N ILE A 554 -1.67 -38.26 -0.96
CA ILE A 554 -1.44 -39.69 -1.17
C ILE A 554 -1.02 -39.99 -2.61
N SER A 555 -0.31 -41.10 -2.82
CA SER A 555 0.20 -41.47 -4.16
C SER A 555 -0.37 -42.78 -4.71
N LYS A 556 -1.19 -43.51 -3.94
CA LYS A 556 -1.80 -44.78 -4.31
C LYS A 556 -3.21 -44.87 -3.75
N VAL A 557 -4.09 -45.58 -4.46
CA VAL A 557 -5.39 -45.98 -3.91
C VAL A 557 -5.17 -46.95 -2.74
N SER A 558 -5.83 -46.72 -1.61
CA SER A 558 -5.88 -47.66 -0.49
C SER A 558 -7.32 -47.93 -0.08
N GLU A 559 -7.63 -49.17 0.28
CA GLU A 559 -8.94 -49.53 0.84
C GLU A 559 -8.70 -50.12 2.23
N VAL A 560 -9.40 -49.58 3.23
CA VAL A 560 -9.28 -50.00 4.63
C VAL A 560 -10.66 -50.17 5.24
N ARG A 561 -10.88 -51.37 5.79
CA ARG A 561 -11.97 -51.65 6.71
C ARG A 561 -11.50 -51.46 8.15
N TYR A 562 -12.21 -50.64 8.91
CA TYR A 562 -11.92 -50.37 10.31
C TYR A 562 -13.18 -50.58 11.16
N THR A 563 -13.06 -51.44 12.17
CA THR A 563 -14.15 -51.76 13.11
C THR A 563 -13.86 -51.14 14.48
N HIS A 564 -14.55 -50.05 14.82
CA HIS A 564 -14.55 -49.48 16.16
C HIS A 564 -15.49 -50.27 17.07
N LYS A 565 -14.93 -51.01 18.03
CA LYS A 565 -15.71 -51.73 19.05
C LYS A 565 -15.16 -51.42 20.45
N LYS A 566 -15.96 -50.76 21.28
CA LYS A 566 -15.58 -50.42 22.66
C LYS A 566 -16.71 -50.75 23.64
N GLN A 567 -16.36 -51.53 24.68
CA GLN A 567 -17.29 -52.01 25.69
C GLN A 567 -16.70 -51.73 27.09
N SER A 568 -16.79 -50.47 27.53
CA SER A 568 -16.23 -50.00 28.80
C SER A 568 -17.29 -49.28 29.64
N GLY A 569 -17.99 -50.05 30.49
CA GLY A 569 -18.81 -49.55 31.62
C GLY A 569 -20.09 -48.74 31.30
N GLY A 570 -20.27 -48.23 30.08
CA GLY A 570 -21.44 -47.45 29.65
C GLY A 570 -22.16 -48.06 28.44
N GLN A 571 -22.88 -47.24 27.68
CA GLN A 571 -23.46 -47.66 26.39
C GLN A 571 -22.35 -48.21 25.47
N GLY A 572 -22.64 -49.31 24.78
CA GLY A 572 -21.70 -49.92 23.85
C GLY A 572 -21.45 -48.99 22.65
N GLN A 573 -20.25 -49.11 22.07
CA GLN A 573 -19.92 -48.44 20.81
C GLN A 573 -19.54 -49.49 19.79
N PHE A 574 -20.28 -49.52 18.68
CA PHE A 574 -19.99 -50.34 17.51
C PHE A 574 -20.17 -49.52 16.23
N ALA A 575 -19.15 -49.49 15.38
CA ALA A 575 -19.26 -49.01 14.01
C ALA A 575 -18.17 -49.67 13.16
N ASP A 576 -18.50 -50.04 11.93
CA ASP A 576 -17.60 -50.69 10.98
C ASP A 576 -17.72 -49.98 9.64
N VAL A 577 -16.60 -49.50 9.11
CA VAL A 577 -16.54 -48.72 7.87
C VAL A 577 -15.44 -49.23 6.95
N THR A 578 -15.75 -49.40 5.68
CA THR A 578 -14.79 -49.66 4.61
C THR A 578 -14.68 -48.40 3.76
N VAL A 579 -13.55 -47.71 3.89
CA VAL A 579 -13.25 -46.47 3.17
C VAL A 579 -12.13 -46.73 2.16
N ARG A 580 -12.36 -46.31 0.91
CA ARG A 580 -11.37 -46.30 -0.16
C ARG A 580 -10.89 -44.87 -0.37
N PHE A 581 -9.59 -44.64 -0.17
CA PHE A 581 -8.92 -43.37 -0.40
C PHE A 581 -8.30 -43.39 -1.80
N GLU A 582 -8.62 -42.39 -2.62
CA GLU A 582 -8.12 -42.24 -3.99
C GLU A 582 -7.39 -40.90 -4.10
N PRO A 583 -6.18 -40.84 -4.70
CA PRO A 583 -5.54 -39.56 -5.02
C PRO A 583 -6.34 -38.81 -6.09
N MET A 584 -6.39 -37.49 -5.99
CA MET A 584 -7.00 -36.60 -6.98
C MET A 584 -5.92 -35.82 -7.75
N GLU A 585 -6.34 -35.00 -8.71
CA GLU A 585 -5.45 -34.05 -9.38
C GLU A 585 -5.06 -32.91 -8.42
N ALA A 586 -3.87 -32.34 -8.59
CA ALA A 586 -3.37 -31.30 -7.70
C ALA A 586 -4.30 -30.07 -7.70
N GLY A 587 -4.68 -29.59 -6.50
CA GLY A 587 -5.63 -28.48 -6.34
C GLY A 587 -7.11 -28.88 -6.37
N SER A 588 -7.44 -30.18 -6.46
CA SER A 588 -8.82 -30.67 -6.34
C SER A 588 -9.41 -30.52 -4.93
N GLY A 589 -8.56 -30.44 -3.90
CA GLY A 589 -8.99 -30.36 -2.50
C GLY A 589 -9.48 -31.70 -1.95
N TYR A 590 -10.56 -31.68 -1.19
CA TYR A 590 -11.14 -32.89 -0.56
C TYR A 590 -12.51 -33.21 -1.15
N GLU A 591 -12.73 -34.47 -1.55
CA GLU A 591 -14.03 -34.95 -2.04
C GLU A 591 -14.52 -36.17 -1.25
N PHE A 592 -15.68 -36.07 -0.60
CA PHE A 592 -16.35 -37.21 0.02
C PHE A 592 -17.38 -37.83 -0.94
N LYS A 593 -17.34 -39.15 -1.13
CA LYS A 593 -18.35 -39.92 -1.88
C LYS A 593 -18.88 -41.10 -1.08
N SER A 594 -20.16 -41.42 -1.29
CA SER A 594 -20.79 -42.60 -0.72
C SER A 594 -21.23 -43.55 -1.83
N GLU A 595 -20.64 -44.74 -1.88
CA GLU A 595 -20.93 -45.81 -2.83
C GLU A 595 -21.71 -46.98 -2.18
N ILE A 596 -22.25 -46.78 -0.98
CA ILE A 596 -22.91 -47.81 -0.16
C ILE A 596 -24.04 -48.49 -0.94
N LYS A 597 -23.99 -49.82 -1.02
CA LYS A 597 -25.03 -50.66 -1.60
C LYS A 597 -25.89 -51.29 -0.50
N GLY A 598 -27.20 -51.39 -0.73
CA GLY A 598 -28.11 -52.15 0.14
C GLY A 598 -28.39 -51.59 1.54
N GLY A 599 -27.87 -50.41 1.90
CA GLY A 599 -28.10 -49.82 3.23
C GLY A 599 -27.23 -50.39 4.36
N ALA A 600 -26.08 -50.98 4.03
CA ALA A 600 -25.13 -51.55 4.99
C ALA A 600 -24.66 -50.57 6.07
N VAL A 601 -24.65 -49.27 5.77
CA VAL A 601 -24.62 -48.17 6.75
C VAL A 601 -25.87 -47.29 6.54
N PRO A 602 -26.70 -47.07 7.57
CA PRO A 602 -27.85 -46.16 7.50
C PRO A 602 -27.46 -44.74 7.08
N ARG A 603 -28.32 -44.10 6.28
CA ARG A 603 -28.08 -42.72 5.79
C ARG A 603 -27.87 -41.70 6.91
N GLU A 604 -28.44 -41.96 8.08
CA GLU A 604 -28.34 -41.13 9.29
C GLU A 604 -26.92 -41.12 9.90
N TYR A 605 -26.09 -42.13 9.63
CA TYR A 605 -24.73 -42.23 10.14
C TYR A 605 -23.65 -41.76 9.15
N ILE A 606 -23.99 -41.60 7.86
CA ILE A 606 -23.08 -41.08 6.82
C ILE A 606 -22.50 -39.70 7.20
N PRO A 607 -23.27 -38.73 7.73
CA PRO A 607 -22.71 -37.45 8.20
C PRO A 607 -21.65 -37.60 9.30
N GLY A 608 -21.77 -38.64 10.15
CA GLY A 608 -20.75 -38.96 11.16
C GLY A 608 -19.43 -39.41 10.53
N VAL A 609 -19.50 -40.24 9.48
CA VAL A 609 -18.32 -40.66 8.71
C VAL A 609 -17.68 -39.47 8.00
N MET A 610 -18.48 -38.67 7.29
CA MET A 610 -18.01 -37.47 6.59
C MET A 610 -17.26 -36.51 7.53
N LYS A 611 -17.91 -36.13 8.64
CA LYS A 611 -17.31 -35.25 9.65
C LYS A 611 -16.04 -35.86 10.28
N GLY A 612 -16.04 -37.16 10.54
CA GLY A 612 -14.87 -37.87 11.11
C GLY A 612 -13.67 -37.95 10.15
N LEU A 613 -13.90 -37.88 8.85
CA LEU A 613 -12.84 -37.76 7.84
C LEU A 613 -12.37 -36.30 7.71
N GLU A 614 -13.29 -35.34 7.62
CA GLU A 614 -12.97 -33.90 7.52
C GLU A 614 -12.10 -33.42 8.69
N GLU A 615 -12.46 -33.78 9.91
CA GLU A 615 -11.69 -33.46 11.13
C GLU A 615 -10.30 -34.10 11.19
N CYS A 616 -9.99 -35.06 10.30
CA CYS A 616 -8.65 -35.64 10.17
C CYS A 616 -7.89 -35.12 8.95
N MET A 617 -8.54 -34.39 8.03
CA MET A 617 -7.84 -33.74 6.91
C MET A 617 -7.01 -32.53 7.38
N SER A 618 -7.26 -31.97 8.56
CA SER A 618 -6.41 -30.91 9.12
C SER A 618 -5.02 -31.39 9.53
N THR A 619 -4.89 -32.67 9.92
CA THR A 619 -3.72 -33.17 10.64
C THR A 619 -3.20 -34.46 9.99
N GLY A 620 -2.15 -34.31 9.19
CA GLY A 620 -1.52 -35.37 8.40
C GLY A 620 -0.86 -36.48 9.22
N VAL A 621 -0.34 -37.49 8.53
CA VAL A 621 0.19 -38.72 9.15
C VAL A 621 1.72 -38.85 9.02
N LEU A 622 2.37 -37.98 8.23
CA LEU A 622 3.84 -37.91 8.14
C LEU A 622 4.42 -36.88 9.12
N ALA A 623 3.94 -35.64 9.04
CA ALA A 623 4.47 -34.48 9.78
C ALA A 623 3.34 -33.49 10.17
N GLY A 624 2.12 -34.01 10.38
CA GLY A 624 0.98 -33.25 10.89
C GLY A 624 0.34 -32.25 9.90
N PHE A 625 0.85 -32.08 8.68
CA PHE A 625 0.33 -31.05 7.76
C PHE A 625 -1.06 -31.39 7.18
N PRO A 626 -1.86 -30.38 6.79
CA PRO A 626 -3.17 -30.60 6.19
C PRO A 626 -3.11 -31.48 4.93
N VAL A 627 -3.99 -32.48 4.87
CA VAL A 627 -4.09 -33.45 3.78
C VAL A 627 -5.01 -32.90 2.69
N VAL A 628 -4.53 -32.86 1.45
CA VAL A 628 -5.24 -32.34 0.27
C VAL A 628 -5.15 -33.28 -0.92
N ASP A 629 -6.00 -33.05 -1.91
CA ASP A 629 -6.07 -33.79 -3.17
C ASP A 629 -6.36 -35.28 -2.95
N VAL A 630 -7.33 -35.54 -2.06
CA VAL A 630 -7.79 -36.88 -1.67
C VAL A 630 -9.30 -36.98 -1.79
N ARG A 631 -9.76 -38.03 -2.48
CA ARG A 631 -11.15 -38.48 -2.42
C ARG A 631 -11.29 -39.61 -1.41
N ALA A 632 -12.28 -39.51 -0.53
CA ALA A 632 -12.67 -40.58 0.38
C ALA A 632 -14.04 -41.17 -0.03
N CYS A 633 -14.02 -42.41 -0.50
CA CYS A 633 -15.19 -43.17 -0.90
C CYS A 633 -15.61 -44.13 0.22
N LEU A 634 -16.79 -43.94 0.82
CA LEU A 634 -17.40 -44.91 1.74
C LEU A 634 -18.07 -46.02 0.91
N VAL A 635 -17.44 -47.20 0.86
CA VAL A 635 -17.80 -48.30 -0.05
C VAL A 635 -18.75 -49.30 0.61
N ASP A 636 -18.47 -49.65 1.87
CA ASP A 636 -19.18 -50.68 2.64
C ASP A 636 -19.08 -50.39 4.15
N GLY A 637 -19.79 -51.16 4.98
CA GLY A 637 -19.71 -51.07 6.43
C GLY A 637 -20.72 -51.96 7.15
N SER A 638 -20.76 -51.88 8.47
CA SER A 638 -21.81 -52.52 9.26
C SER A 638 -22.13 -51.76 10.55
N TYR A 639 -23.35 -51.95 11.06
CA TYR A 639 -23.87 -51.32 12.26
C TYR A 639 -24.54 -52.36 13.18
N HIS A 640 -24.83 -51.97 14.42
CA HIS A 640 -25.55 -52.75 15.40
C HIS A 640 -26.65 -51.89 16.01
N ASP A 641 -27.89 -52.37 16.00
CA ASP A 641 -29.10 -51.57 16.28
C ASP A 641 -29.11 -50.84 17.64
N VAL A 642 -28.33 -51.33 18.61
CA VAL A 642 -28.29 -50.81 19.99
C VAL A 642 -26.98 -50.07 20.32
N ASP A 643 -25.87 -50.43 19.67
CA ASP A 643 -24.52 -49.93 20.02
C ASP A 643 -23.94 -48.98 18.96
N SER A 644 -24.61 -48.80 17.82
CA SER A 644 -24.20 -47.85 16.80
C SER A 644 -24.77 -46.44 17.03
N SER A 645 -23.94 -45.44 16.76
CA SER A 645 -24.30 -44.03 16.84
C SER A 645 -23.46 -43.21 15.86
N VAL A 646 -23.91 -41.99 15.55
CA VAL A 646 -23.16 -41.03 14.70
C VAL A 646 -21.73 -40.85 15.23
N LEU A 647 -21.54 -40.75 16.55
CA LEU A 647 -20.24 -40.62 17.19
C LEU A 647 -19.37 -41.88 17.04
N ALA A 648 -19.96 -43.08 17.11
CA ALA A 648 -19.22 -44.33 16.88
C ALA A 648 -18.70 -44.41 15.42
N PHE A 649 -19.53 -44.00 14.44
CA PHE A 649 -19.12 -43.92 13.03
C PHE A 649 -18.08 -42.83 12.78
N GLN A 650 -18.16 -41.68 13.46
CA GLN A 650 -17.14 -40.64 13.43
C GLN A 650 -15.79 -41.15 13.97
N LEU A 651 -15.78 -41.85 15.10
CA LEU A 651 -14.57 -42.46 15.66
C LEU A 651 -14.00 -43.57 14.76
N ALA A 652 -14.86 -44.40 14.15
CA ALA A 652 -14.44 -45.41 13.19
C ALA A 652 -13.81 -44.79 11.92
N ALA A 653 -14.36 -43.68 11.43
CA ALA A 653 -13.83 -42.94 10.29
C ALA A 653 -12.43 -42.35 10.57
N ARG A 654 -12.23 -41.74 11.75
CA ARG A 654 -10.90 -41.27 12.21
C ARG A 654 -9.88 -42.42 12.29
N GLY A 655 -10.31 -43.62 12.71
CA GLY A 655 -9.49 -44.83 12.71
C GLY A 655 -9.13 -45.32 11.31
N ALA A 656 -10.13 -45.43 10.43
CA ALA A 656 -9.97 -45.80 9.02
C ALA A 656 -9.02 -44.86 8.27
N PHE A 657 -9.10 -43.55 8.54
CA PHE A 657 -8.22 -42.54 7.97
C PHE A 657 -6.75 -42.79 8.32
N ARG A 658 -6.42 -42.91 9.61
CA ARG A 658 -5.03 -43.10 10.08
C ARG A 658 -4.39 -44.37 9.53
N GLU A 659 -5.17 -45.43 9.34
CA GLU A 659 -4.70 -46.66 8.70
C GLU A 659 -4.66 -46.60 7.16
N GLY A 660 -5.64 -45.92 6.54
CA GLY A 660 -5.79 -45.78 5.10
C GLY A 660 -4.70 -44.92 4.47
N ILE A 661 -4.48 -43.73 5.02
CA ILE A 661 -3.48 -42.78 4.52
C ILE A 661 -2.06 -43.37 4.60
N ARG A 662 -1.70 -44.06 5.69
CA ARG A 662 -0.40 -44.76 5.81
C ARG A 662 -0.18 -45.80 4.71
N LYS A 663 -1.22 -46.54 4.33
CA LYS A 663 -1.17 -47.58 3.28
C LYS A 663 -1.23 -46.97 1.86
N ALA A 664 -1.70 -45.73 1.72
CA ALA A 664 -1.84 -45.00 0.46
C ALA A 664 -0.52 -44.38 -0.06
N GLY A 665 0.60 -44.57 0.66
CA GLY A 665 1.89 -43.98 0.31
C GLY A 665 1.85 -42.46 0.37
N PRO A 666 1.74 -41.88 1.57
CA PRO A 666 1.63 -40.44 1.76
C PRO A 666 2.93 -39.73 1.34
N ARG A 667 2.80 -38.47 0.95
CA ARG A 667 3.90 -37.59 0.53
C ARG A 667 3.67 -36.18 1.05
N ILE A 668 4.76 -35.49 1.37
CA ILE A 668 4.72 -34.06 1.68
C ILE A 668 4.74 -33.28 0.36
N LEU A 669 3.92 -32.24 0.27
CA LEU A 669 3.88 -31.28 -0.81
C LEU A 669 4.43 -29.93 -0.31
N GLU A 670 5.26 -29.28 -1.12
CA GLU A 670 5.73 -27.91 -0.92
C GLU A 670 5.04 -26.93 -1.88
N PRO A 671 4.77 -25.68 -1.45
CA PRO A 671 4.28 -24.65 -2.34
C PRO A 671 5.36 -24.25 -3.34
N ILE A 672 5.03 -24.39 -4.63
CA ILE A 672 5.82 -23.92 -5.75
C ILE A 672 5.32 -22.55 -6.16
N MET A 673 6.22 -21.59 -6.19
CA MET A 673 5.95 -20.22 -6.57
C MET A 673 6.24 -20.05 -8.07
N ARG A 674 5.31 -19.46 -8.81
CA ARG A 674 5.63 -18.83 -10.08
C ARG A 674 6.35 -17.52 -9.78
N VAL A 675 7.65 -17.52 -10.05
CA VAL A 675 8.56 -16.39 -9.86
C VAL A 675 8.82 -15.76 -11.22
N GLU A 676 8.33 -14.54 -11.43
CA GLU A 676 8.71 -13.70 -12.57
C GLU A 676 9.87 -12.80 -12.13
N VAL A 677 11.07 -13.02 -12.66
CA VAL A 677 12.21 -12.13 -12.43
C VAL A 677 12.42 -11.25 -13.65
N VAL A 678 12.30 -9.93 -13.48
CA VAL A 678 12.63 -8.95 -14.50
C VAL A 678 14.01 -8.39 -14.21
N THR A 679 14.95 -8.65 -15.11
CA THR A 679 16.37 -8.31 -14.96
C THR A 679 16.93 -7.70 -16.27
N PRO A 680 17.91 -6.78 -16.21
CA PRO A 680 18.68 -6.41 -17.39
C PRO A 680 19.37 -7.63 -18.02
N GLU A 681 19.56 -7.60 -19.34
CA GLU A 681 20.23 -8.67 -20.11
C GLU A 681 21.67 -8.94 -19.59
N GLU A 682 22.36 -7.92 -19.09
CA GLU A 682 23.69 -8.01 -18.44
C GLU A 682 23.76 -9.02 -17.30
N HIS A 683 22.66 -9.19 -16.54
CA HIS A 683 22.59 -10.01 -15.33
C HIS A 683 21.80 -11.31 -15.53
N LEU A 684 21.34 -11.59 -16.75
CA LEU A 684 20.49 -12.74 -17.08
C LEU A 684 21.14 -14.06 -16.65
N GLY A 685 22.44 -14.24 -16.93
CA GLY A 685 23.18 -15.46 -16.60
C GLY A 685 23.30 -15.74 -15.10
N ASP A 686 23.55 -14.70 -14.30
CA ASP A 686 23.71 -14.82 -12.84
C ASP A 686 22.38 -15.22 -12.19
N VAL A 687 21.29 -14.57 -12.58
CA VAL A 687 19.94 -14.85 -12.08
C VAL A 687 19.48 -16.26 -12.46
N ILE A 688 19.74 -16.69 -13.71
CA ILE A 688 19.50 -18.07 -14.15
C ILE A 688 20.29 -19.07 -13.28
N GLY A 689 21.55 -18.78 -12.97
CA GLY A 689 22.40 -19.63 -12.13
C GLY A 689 21.83 -19.82 -10.72
N ASP A 690 21.47 -18.73 -10.06
CA ASP A 690 20.92 -18.76 -8.70
C ASP A 690 19.53 -19.43 -8.64
N LEU A 691 18.63 -19.12 -9.59
CA LEU A 691 17.32 -19.79 -9.70
C LEU A 691 17.45 -21.31 -9.85
N ASN A 692 18.35 -21.79 -10.73
CA ASN A 692 18.62 -23.23 -10.87
C ASN A 692 19.20 -23.84 -9.58
N SER A 693 20.07 -23.10 -8.86
CA SER A 693 20.63 -23.57 -7.59
C SER A 693 19.56 -23.76 -6.50
N ARG A 694 18.49 -22.94 -6.55
CA ARG A 694 17.30 -22.98 -5.68
C ARG A 694 16.23 -23.98 -6.15
N ARG A 695 16.61 -25.00 -6.92
CA ARG A 695 15.69 -26.00 -7.50
C ARG A 695 14.63 -25.40 -8.44
N GLY A 696 14.84 -24.18 -8.93
CA GLY A 696 13.95 -23.48 -9.85
C GLY A 696 13.95 -24.11 -11.24
N GLN A 697 12.77 -24.28 -11.83
CA GLN A 697 12.58 -24.69 -13.22
C GLN A 697 12.24 -23.45 -14.06
N ILE A 698 13.04 -23.15 -15.08
CA ILE A 698 12.80 -21.99 -15.96
C ILE A 698 11.83 -22.41 -17.07
N ASN A 699 10.70 -21.71 -17.17
CA ASN A 699 9.64 -22.00 -18.13
C ASN A 699 9.80 -21.22 -19.43
N SER A 700 10.00 -19.91 -19.33
CA SER A 700 10.04 -19.00 -20.48
C SER A 700 10.96 -17.81 -20.25
N PHE A 701 11.47 -17.29 -21.37
CA PHE A 701 12.15 -16.00 -21.44
C PHE A 701 11.27 -15.05 -22.24
N GLY A 702 11.04 -13.86 -21.70
CA GLY A 702 10.33 -12.78 -22.38
C GLY A 702 11.22 -11.55 -22.55
N ASP A 703 10.97 -10.76 -23.60
CA ASP A 703 11.52 -9.42 -23.74
C ASP A 703 10.49 -8.40 -23.24
N LYS A 704 10.93 -7.46 -22.38
CA LYS A 704 10.16 -6.27 -22.00
C LYS A 704 10.78 -5.02 -22.65
N PRO A 705 9.99 -3.96 -22.91
CA PRO A 705 10.52 -2.66 -23.33
C PRO A 705 11.64 -2.17 -22.40
N GLY A 706 12.63 -1.45 -22.94
CA GLY A 706 13.79 -0.96 -22.18
C GLY A 706 14.97 -1.95 -22.06
N GLY A 707 15.04 -2.98 -22.92
CA GLY A 707 16.17 -3.94 -22.91
C GLY A 707 16.17 -4.91 -21.72
N LEU A 708 15.02 -5.04 -21.06
CA LEU A 708 14.82 -5.90 -19.90
C LEU A 708 14.40 -7.30 -20.34
N LYS A 709 14.97 -8.31 -19.68
CA LYS A 709 14.58 -9.72 -19.84
C LYS A 709 13.68 -10.13 -18.70
N VAL A 710 12.66 -10.90 -19.02
CA VAL A 710 11.76 -11.56 -18.08
C VAL A 710 12.12 -13.04 -18.03
N ILE A 711 12.30 -13.58 -16.83
CA ILE A 711 12.49 -15.00 -16.57
C ILE A 711 11.25 -15.48 -15.82
N ASP A 712 10.40 -16.27 -16.46
CA ASP A 712 9.38 -17.05 -15.75
C ASP A 712 10.03 -18.32 -15.20
N SER A 713 9.90 -18.55 -13.90
CA SER A 713 10.39 -19.78 -13.27
C SER A 713 9.42 -20.30 -12.21
N LEU A 714 9.47 -21.61 -11.97
CA LEU A 714 8.77 -22.29 -10.89
C LEU A 714 9.79 -22.68 -9.82
N VAL A 715 9.73 -22.04 -8.65
CA VAL A 715 10.72 -22.20 -7.58
C VAL A 715 10.02 -22.59 -6.27
N PRO A 716 10.49 -23.59 -5.51
CA PRO A 716 9.94 -23.88 -4.20
C PRO A 716 10.12 -22.72 -3.23
N LEU A 717 9.05 -22.32 -2.54
CA LEU A 717 9.07 -21.20 -1.59
C LEU A 717 10.15 -21.35 -0.51
N ALA A 718 10.42 -22.59 -0.08
CA ALA A 718 11.45 -22.92 0.91
C ALA A 718 12.87 -22.50 0.50
N GLU A 719 13.15 -22.38 -0.79
CA GLU A 719 14.44 -21.94 -1.34
C GLU A 719 14.46 -20.43 -1.64
N MET A 720 13.32 -19.74 -1.53
CA MET A 720 13.16 -18.31 -1.82
C MET A 720 13.40 -17.40 -0.61
N PHE A 721 13.67 -17.96 0.57
CA PHE A 721 14.08 -17.16 1.73
C PHE A 721 15.35 -16.36 1.42
N GLN A 722 15.35 -15.09 1.85
CA GLN A 722 16.41 -14.10 1.60
C GLN A 722 16.70 -13.83 0.11
N TYR A 723 15.86 -14.30 -0.83
CA TYR A 723 16.09 -14.11 -2.27
C TYR A 723 16.13 -12.63 -2.68
N VAL A 724 15.33 -11.75 -2.05
CA VAL A 724 15.44 -10.28 -2.24
C VAL A 724 16.88 -9.80 -2.06
N SER A 725 17.53 -10.22 -0.98
CA SER A 725 18.90 -9.81 -0.63
C SER A 725 19.92 -10.40 -1.60
N THR A 726 19.79 -11.68 -1.96
CA THR A 726 20.69 -12.31 -2.94
C THR A 726 20.53 -11.68 -4.33
N LEU A 727 19.30 -11.51 -4.80
CA LEU A 727 18.96 -10.92 -6.11
C LEU A 727 19.47 -9.49 -6.24
N ARG A 728 19.27 -8.66 -5.21
CA ARG A 728 19.85 -7.30 -5.17
C ARG A 728 21.37 -7.34 -5.17
N GLY A 729 21.99 -8.28 -4.47
CA GLY A 729 23.44 -8.48 -4.48
C GLY A 729 24.00 -8.77 -5.87
N MET A 730 23.45 -9.77 -6.58
CA MET A 730 23.94 -10.17 -7.91
C MET A 730 23.62 -9.14 -9.01
N THR A 731 22.45 -8.49 -8.96
CA THR A 731 22.01 -7.56 -10.01
C THR A 731 22.28 -6.08 -9.71
N LYS A 732 23.03 -5.77 -8.64
CA LYS A 732 23.24 -4.39 -8.15
C LYS A 732 21.90 -3.67 -7.91
N GLY A 733 20.91 -4.41 -7.41
CA GLY A 733 19.53 -3.98 -7.22
C GLY A 733 18.64 -4.04 -8.47
N ARG A 734 19.20 -4.18 -9.69
CA ARG A 734 18.48 -3.97 -10.96
C ARG A 734 17.42 -4.99 -11.31
N ALA A 735 17.43 -6.17 -10.70
CA ALA A 735 16.34 -7.11 -10.86
C ALA A 735 15.25 -6.92 -9.80
N SER A 736 14.02 -6.82 -10.28
CA SER A 736 12.80 -7.00 -9.49
C SER A 736 12.30 -8.42 -9.71
N TYR A 737 11.81 -9.09 -8.67
CA TYR A 737 10.99 -10.28 -8.85
C TYR A 737 9.60 -10.07 -8.26
N THR A 738 8.62 -10.71 -8.86
CA THR A 738 7.33 -10.99 -8.24
C THR A 738 7.21 -12.49 -8.06
N MET A 739 6.46 -12.94 -7.05
CA MET A 739 6.15 -14.34 -6.89
C MET A 739 4.69 -14.54 -6.50
N GLN A 740 4.05 -15.52 -7.09
CA GLN A 740 2.67 -15.93 -6.80
C GLN A 740 2.64 -17.44 -6.61
N LEU A 741 1.71 -17.96 -5.81
CA LEU A 741 1.53 -19.39 -5.65
C LEU A 741 1.03 -19.99 -6.98
N ASP A 742 1.76 -20.96 -7.53
CA ASP A 742 1.36 -21.68 -8.76
C ASP A 742 0.59 -22.95 -8.41
N LYS A 743 1.21 -23.80 -7.58
CA LYS A 743 0.71 -25.12 -7.20
C LYS A 743 1.42 -25.67 -5.97
N PHE A 744 0.92 -26.78 -5.46
CA PHE A 744 1.66 -27.65 -4.53
C PHE A 744 2.27 -28.81 -5.32
N ASP A 745 3.54 -29.12 -5.08
CA ASP A 745 4.26 -30.20 -5.78
C ASP A 745 5.05 -31.07 -4.78
N VAL A 746 5.41 -32.27 -5.17
CA VAL A 746 5.99 -33.29 -4.28
C VAL A 746 7.40 -32.92 -3.85
N VAL A 747 7.62 -32.88 -2.53
CA VAL A 747 8.93 -32.61 -1.92
C VAL A 747 9.93 -33.74 -2.30
N PRO A 748 11.17 -33.41 -2.70
CA PRO A 748 12.23 -34.41 -2.89
C PRO A 748 12.50 -35.25 -1.64
N GLN A 749 12.68 -36.56 -1.78
CA GLN A 749 12.80 -37.50 -0.66
C GLN A 749 13.81 -37.08 0.43
N ASN A 750 14.95 -36.48 0.05
CA ASN A 750 15.96 -36.00 0.98
C ASN A 750 15.46 -34.86 1.90
N ILE A 751 14.54 -34.03 1.40
CA ILE A 751 13.92 -32.93 2.16
C ILE A 751 12.75 -33.48 2.98
N GLN A 752 11.92 -34.36 2.41
CA GLN A 752 10.85 -35.05 3.15
C GLN A 752 11.39 -35.73 4.41
N ASN A 753 12.46 -36.53 4.29
CA ASN A 753 13.09 -37.20 5.44
C ASN A 753 13.61 -36.22 6.51
N ARG A 754 14.04 -35.00 6.12
CA ARG A 754 14.49 -33.96 7.07
C ARG A 754 13.33 -33.30 7.81
N ILE A 755 12.19 -33.13 7.13
CA ILE A 755 10.97 -32.58 7.74
C ILE A 755 10.40 -33.58 8.74
N GLU A 756 10.26 -34.86 8.35
CA GLU A 756 9.82 -35.96 9.22
C GLU A 756 10.70 -36.10 10.48
N ALA A 757 12.02 -35.97 10.34
CA ALA A 757 12.95 -36.04 11.49
C ALA A 757 12.82 -34.84 12.44
N LYS A 758 12.60 -33.63 11.92
CA LYS A 758 12.47 -32.41 12.74
C LYS A 758 11.19 -32.43 13.57
N ASP A 759 10.09 -32.95 13.01
CA ASP A 759 8.80 -33.06 13.72
C ASP A 759 8.88 -34.12 14.85
N GLN A 760 9.60 -35.22 14.62
CA GLN A 760 9.88 -36.24 15.64
C GLN A 760 10.74 -35.73 16.81
N GLU A 761 11.63 -34.76 16.61
CA GLU A 761 12.38 -34.10 17.69
C GLU A 761 11.53 -33.10 18.49
N VAL A 762 10.47 -32.53 17.90
CA VAL A 762 9.56 -31.59 18.59
C VAL A 762 8.46 -32.33 19.36
N ALA A 763 8.08 -33.53 18.91
CA ALA A 763 7.08 -34.38 19.56
C ALA A 763 7.62 -35.26 20.71
N ALA A 764 8.94 -35.24 20.98
CA ALA A 764 9.64 -36.08 21.96
C ALA A 764 10.09 -35.32 23.22
#